data_AF-A0A2E9L9Q8-F1
#
_entry.id   AF-A0A2E9L9Q8-F1
#
_cell.length_a   1.000
_cell.length_b   1.000
_cell.length_c   1.000
_cell.angle_alpha   90.00
_cell.angle_beta   90.00
_cell.angle_gamma   90.00
#
_symmetry.space_group_name_H-M   'P 1'
#
loop_
_entity.id
_entity.type
_entity.pdbx_description
1 polymer ?
#
loop_
_entity_poly.entity_id
_entity_poly.type
_entity_poly.pdbx_seq_one_letter_code
_entity_poly.pdbx_strand_id
1 'polypeptide(L)'
;MRTWLVVFVLLSVLSSPFLTTEPTSMPSIQEPQMSESTVISVSPNSGWTTGGETITITGSGFSSLAYNNVTTDGQTHSWTVSTVDYVQGGYGDQAIAVTSNGDIHIVYYNYDTHQLKHAVHDGTSWSRSVIVSNSGSMDYRDVEMVVDSNDHLHVSHWVTGDYLHYRYFNGSDWSIPYTTSNVDSYGTGIAVNSQNQAHIVFSSPAYVCGGLHMAYDDGSGWNKIALDTSTDLIGCYPSIDIDDNDAVHVSYRDHRNSRFNYITNESGPWDKYQHSNTNSPGYYTQTKVKSDGDIFIIQKNANGLRYAEGYPGTLWSQGGITGDSGDDTSLYLDALDRPHVLHWKSSTDDLLYSTRSASGSWSSMTVDGTGGLDVGRSNALVVDGNHQLHAAYADYDNKNLRYATMPAGLIETSEVSIQFGQFGNVTATVIDDSTIQVTAPAAGNTYETVDLTLWGDNGAMLDLNVSYLYIAQDDIDMDGVLNLDDDCDTVAGTSTIDLLGCPDQDGDGYSDTGDAFPSDAGEWNDSDGDGVGDNGDAFPLDATETLDTDGDGVGNNADDFPLDPNEDTDSDGDGVGDNADVFPNDPNETMDSDNDGVGDNADMFPDNAFEYVDSDGDGAGDNADMFPFDANETMDSDGDGVGDNADAFPLDATETKDSDNDGIGDNSDSHPFINNFIDSDNDRVVDLMDEFPSDATQWLDADGDGYGDNTSGNNPDLFPTVSSQWSDIDGDGYGDNWGNASWNDERTASGIGQFVAGAVMSDYCPQISGNSTMMGYFGCPDSDGDGIANIFDLIELP
;
A
#
# COMPACT_ATOMS: atom_id res chain seq x y z
N MET A 1 -46.19 43.09 24.96
CA MET A 1 -47.21 43.90 24.25
C MET A 1 -46.48 45.04 23.52
N ARG A 2 -46.88 45.35 22.27
CA ARG A 2 -46.86 46.67 21.56
C ARG A 2 -45.71 47.68 21.85
N THR A 3 -45.03 48.30 20.88
CA THR A 3 -45.23 48.42 19.41
C THR A 3 -44.02 49.13 18.77
N TRP A 4 -43.57 48.70 17.57
CA TRP A 4 -43.25 49.48 16.33
C TRP A 4 -42.51 50.85 16.44
N LEU A 5 -41.64 51.32 15.52
CA LEU A 5 -40.98 50.87 14.27
C LEU A 5 -40.04 52.04 13.84
N VAL A 6 -39.03 51.84 12.99
CA VAL A 6 -38.64 52.66 11.80
C VAL A 6 -37.14 52.60 11.53
N VAL A 7 -36.80 52.23 10.29
CA VAL A 7 -35.46 52.30 9.67
C VAL A 7 -35.29 53.66 9.01
N PHE A 8 -34.09 54.26 9.10
CA PHE A 8 -33.61 55.21 8.09
C PHE A 8 -32.08 55.15 7.95
N VAL A 9 -31.62 54.94 6.72
CA VAL A 9 -30.21 55.06 6.31
C VAL A 9 -30.04 56.41 5.62
N LEU A 10 -28.98 57.16 5.92
CA LEU A 10 -28.35 58.05 4.95
C LEU A 10 -26.89 58.36 5.29
N LEU A 11 -26.07 58.50 4.24
CA LEU A 11 -24.64 58.82 4.28
C LEU A 11 -24.34 60.19 4.93
N SER A 12 -23.21 60.27 5.62
CA SER A 12 -22.33 61.45 5.55
C SER A 12 -20.87 61.06 5.76
N VAL A 13 -20.05 61.23 4.71
CA VAL A 13 -18.58 61.20 4.79
C VAL A 13 -18.10 62.64 4.90
N LEU A 14 -17.19 62.95 5.83
CA LEU A 14 -16.13 63.95 5.65
C LEU A 14 -15.14 64.03 6.84
N SER A 15 -13.89 63.66 6.55
CA SER A 15 -12.63 64.26 7.04
C SER A 15 -12.42 64.55 8.54
N SER A 16 -11.47 63.82 9.13
CA SER A 16 -10.53 64.29 10.17
C SER A 16 -9.10 64.26 9.61
N PRO A 17 -8.15 65.05 10.15
CA PRO A 17 -6.99 65.50 9.38
C PRO A 17 -5.80 64.52 9.37
N PHE A 18 -5.06 64.56 8.26
CA PHE A 18 -3.73 63.96 8.13
C PHE A 18 -2.76 64.53 9.18
N LEU A 19 -2.07 63.65 9.90
CA LEU A 19 -0.81 63.93 10.57
C LEU A 19 0.26 63.12 9.84
N THR A 20 1.15 63.82 9.14
CA THR A 20 2.24 63.22 8.36
C THR A 20 3.43 62.92 9.26
N THR A 21 3.58 61.67 9.66
CA THR A 21 4.88 61.12 10.07
C THR A 21 5.45 60.33 8.90
N GLU A 22 6.62 60.72 8.42
CA GLU A 22 7.39 59.92 7.45
C GLU A 22 7.62 58.53 8.04
N PRO A 23 7.38 57.43 7.29
CA PRO A 23 7.81 56.12 7.74
C PRO A 23 9.34 56.11 7.74
N THR A 24 9.94 56.09 8.94
CA THR A 24 11.29 55.56 9.11
C THR A 24 11.33 54.20 8.43
N SER A 25 12.33 53.98 7.57
CA SER A 25 12.50 52.77 6.77
C SER A 25 12.22 51.54 7.63
N MET A 26 11.18 50.78 7.27
CA MET A 26 10.96 49.46 7.84
C MET A 26 12.25 48.65 7.66
N PRO A 27 12.64 47.77 8.61
CA PRO A 27 13.55 46.70 8.25
C PRO A 27 12.98 46.00 7.01
N SER A 28 13.86 45.57 6.11
CA SER A 28 13.44 44.76 4.97
C SER A 28 12.55 43.64 5.50
N ILE A 29 11.36 43.45 4.91
CA ILE A 29 10.75 42.13 4.97
C ILE A 29 11.76 41.24 4.27
N GLN A 30 12.50 40.47 5.06
CA GLN A 30 13.38 39.45 4.53
C GLN A 30 12.43 38.34 4.10
N GLU A 31 12.36 38.08 2.79
CA GLU A 31 11.66 36.88 2.30
C GLU A 31 12.18 35.68 3.09
N PRO A 32 11.29 34.83 3.64
CA PRO A 32 11.71 33.71 4.47
C PRO A 32 12.69 32.87 3.67
N GLN A 33 13.93 32.83 4.16
CA GLN A 33 15.04 32.17 3.48
C GLN A 33 14.91 30.65 3.70
N MET A 34 13.99 30.03 2.97
CA MET A 34 14.36 28.74 2.40
C MET A 34 15.66 28.99 1.62
N SER A 35 16.69 28.19 1.91
CA SER A 35 17.95 28.22 1.16
C SER A 35 17.65 28.25 -0.34
N GLU A 36 18.30 29.14 -1.12
CA GLU A 36 18.09 29.32 -2.57
C GLU A 36 18.43 28.06 -3.42
N SER A 37 18.59 26.90 -2.79
CA SER A 37 18.77 25.58 -3.41
C SER A 37 18.20 24.45 -2.52
N THR A 38 17.00 24.61 -1.96
CA THR A 38 16.28 23.47 -1.34
C THR A 38 15.66 22.61 -2.43
N VAL A 39 16.25 21.45 -2.72
CA VAL A 39 15.61 20.43 -3.56
C VAL A 39 14.54 19.76 -2.71
N ILE A 40 13.27 20.08 -2.99
CA ILE A 40 12.13 19.42 -2.37
C ILE A 40 11.74 18.22 -3.23
N SER A 41 11.51 17.09 -2.58
CA SER A 41 10.99 15.88 -3.22
C SER A 41 9.81 15.33 -2.43
N VAL A 42 8.74 15.00 -3.15
CA VAL A 42 7.55 14.35 -2.58
C VAL A 42 7.55 12.89 -3.01
N SER A 43 7.14 11.99 -2.11
CA SER A 43 7.05 10.54 -2.36
C SER A 43 5.70 10.00 -1.88
N PRO A 44 4.92 9.32 -2.75
CA PRO A 44 5.12 9.20 -4.21
C PRO A 44 5.04 10.57 -4.91
N ASN A 45 5.71 10.77 -6.04
CA ASN A 45 5.76 12.08 -6.74
C ASN A 45 4.68 12.28 -7.83
N SER A 46 3.91 11.24 -8.13
CA SER A 46 2.78 11.22 -9.06
C SER A 46 1.97 9.94 -8.82
N GLY A 47 0.66 9.98 -9.02
CA GLY A 47 -0.20 8.80 -8.92
C GLY A 47 -1.68 9.15 -8.77
N TRP A 48 -2.50 8.12 -8.55
CA TRP A 48 -3.89 8.25 -8.12
C TRP A 48 -4.03 7.89 -6.63
N THR A 49 -5.08 8.39 -5.97
CA THR A 49 -5.34 8.21 -4.52
C THR A 49 -6.84 8.30 -4.25
N THR A 50 -7.33 7.41 -3.38
CA THR A 50 -8.67 7.47 -2.77
C THR A 50 -8.67 8.19 -1.42
N GLY A 51 -7.48 8.45 -0.87
CA GLY A 51 -7.24 9.14 0.39
C GLY A 51 -7.05 8.18 1.57
N GLY A 52 -6.18 8.57 2.50
CA GLY A 52 -5.72 7.75 3.63
C GLY A 52 -4.26 7.32 3.55
N GLU A 53 -3.60 7.49 2.41
CA GLU A 53 -2.19 7.16 2.18
C GLU A 53 -1.25 8.23 2.74
N THR A 54 -0.07 7.83 3.24
CA THR A 54 0.93 8.76 3.74
C THR A 54 1.84 9.28 2.62
N ILE A 55 1.72 10.56 2.31
CA ILE A 55 2.63 11.31 1.45
C ILE A 55 3.79 11.82 2.31
N THR A 56 5.03 11.58 1.87
CA THR A 56 6.24 12.08 2.54
C THR A 56 6.87 13.19 1.70
N ILE A 57 7.05 14.37 2.29
CA ILE A 57 7.71 15.52 1.68
C ILE A 57 9.08 15.67 2.34
N THR A 58 10.14 15.73 1.52
CA THR A 58 11.53 15.83 1.97
C THR A 58 12.19 17.11 1.45
N GLY A 59 13.03 17.74 2.27
CA GLY A 59 13.61 19.06 1.99
C GLY A 59 14.56 19.52 3.11
N SER A 60 14.49 20.80 3.49
CA SER A 60 15.23 21.39 4.63
C SER A 60 14.57 22.68 5.09
N GLY A 61 14.68 23.04 6.38
CA GLY A 61 14.08 24.24 6.95
C GLY A 61 12.63 24.06 7.40
N PHE A 62 12.08 22.84 7.38
CA PHE A 62 10.67 22.60 7.70
C PHE A 62 10.33 22.88 9.17
N SER A 63 11.28 22.75 10.11
CA SER A 63 11.05 23.12 11.51
C SER A 63 10.81 24.62 11.69
N SER A 64 11.27 25.45 10.75
CA SER A 64 11.04 26.91 10.75
C SER A 64 9.75 27.36 10.05
N LEU A 65 8.98 26.41 9.49
CA LEU A 65 7.67 26.64 8.87
C LEU A 65 6.52 26.07 9.71
N ALA A 66 6.85 25.26 10.73
CA ALA A 66 5.88 24.57 11.56
C ALA A 66 5.29 25.48 12.63
N TYR A 67 3.99 25.35 12.89
CA TYR A 67 3.40 25.77 14.16
C TYR A 67 3.38 24.58 15.11
N ASN A 68 3.61 24.80 16.40
CA ASN A 68 3.51 23.72 17.38
C ASN A 68 2.09 23.65 17.94
N ASN A 69 1.52 22.45 17.95
CA ASN A 69 0.21 22.14 18.50
C ASN A 69 0.40 21.33 19.78
N VAL A 70 -0.19 21.78 20.89
CA VAL A 70 -0.05 21.14 22.19
C VAL A 70 -1.39 20.52 22.60
N THR A 71 -1.38 19.22 22.86
CA THR A 71 -2.56 18.42 23.24
C THR A 71 -2.30 17.64 24.52
N THR A 72 -3.32 17.02 25.10
CA THR A 72 -3.14 16.16 26.28
C THR A 72 -3.06 14.69 25.90
N ASP A 73 -2.13 13.93 26.48
CA ASP A 73 -1.97 12.50 26.21
C ASP A 73 -3.09 11.61 26.81
N GLY A 74 -3.90 12.16 27.71
CA GLY A 74 -5.00 11.47 28.37
C GLY A 74 -4.58 10.47 29.44
N GLN A 75 -3.30 10.38 29.80
CA GLN A 75 -2.78 9.41 30.76
C GLN A 75 -2.66 9.96 32.18
N THR A 76 -2.71 9.05 33.16
CA THR A 76 -2.45 9.37 34.57
C THR A 76 -0.98 9.21 34.89
N HIS A 77 -0.31 10.32 35.20
CA HIS A 77 1.10 10.35 35.57
C HIS A 77 1.34 10.12 37.07
N SER A 78 2.60 9.93 37.45
CA SER A 78 3.01 9.75 38.85
C SER A 78 4.37 10.39 39.10
N TRP A 79 4.53 10.99 40.28
CA TRP A 79 5.75 11.68 40.68
C TRP A 79 6.89 10.69 40.96
N THR A 80 8.06 11.00 40.41
CA THR A 80 9.33 10.35 40.77
C THR A 80 10.11 11.28 41.70
N VAL A 81 10.60 10.76 42.82
CA VAL A 81 11.20 11.57 43.90
C VAL A 81 12.65 11.15 44.19
N SER A 82 13.52 12.13 44.45
CA SER A 82 14.93 11.94 44.83
C SER A 82 15.40 12.97 45.87
N THR A 83 16.60 12.78 46.41
CA THR A 83 17.24 13.72 47.36
C THR A 83 18.34 14.52 46.67
N VAL A 84 18.26 15.85 46.77
CA VAL A 84 19.19 16.83 46.19
C VAL A 84 20.35 17.12 47.14
N ASP A 85 20.09 17.35 48.43
CA ASP A 85 21.13 17.59 49.43
C ASP A 85 20.61 17.32 50.85
N TYR A 86 21.51 17.33 51.83
CA TYR A 86 21.15 17.24 53.25
C TYR A 86 21.14 18.63 53.91
N VAL A 87 20.03 18.97 54.56
CA VAL A 87 19.76 20.27 55.21
C VAL A 87 19.07 20.05 56.56
N GLN A 88 19.74 20.35 57.66
CA GLN A 88 19.17 20.21 59.00
C GLN A 88 18.43 21.48 59.46
N GLY A 89 17.12 21.33 59.71
CA GLY A 89 16.42 22.11 60.74
C GLY A 89 16.10 23.58 60.44
N GLY A 90 15.75 23.93 59.20
CA GLY A 90 15.26 25.28 58.86
C GLY A 90 14.24 25.28 57.73
N TYR A 91 13.46 26.35 57.63
CA TYR A 91 12.56 26.65 56.51
C TYR A 91 13.43 26.91 55.28
N GLY A 92 13.68 25.88 54.46
CA GLY A 92 14.58 25.98 53.32
C GLY A 92 14.01 26.90 52.24
N ASP A 93 14.27 28.20 52.34
CA ASP A 93 13.94 29.13 51.25
C ASP A 93 14.72 28.71 50.00
N GLN A 94 13.98 28.29 48.96
CA GLN A 94 14.54 27.73 47.74
C GLN A 94 13.69 28.06 46.53
N ALA A 95 14.36 28.19 45.39
CA ALA A 95 13.73 28.32 44.08
C ALA A 95 14.31 27.28 43.12
N ILE A 96 13.48 26.86 42.16
CA ILE A 96 13.84 25.94 41.08
C ILE A 96 13.61 26.62 39.74
N ALA A 97 14.47 26.35 38.77
CA ALA A 97 14.26 26.71 37.38
C ALA A 97 14.97 25.69 36.47
N VAL A 98 14.60 25.67 35.18
CA VAL A 98 15.21 24.80 34.16
C VAL A 98 15.63 25.68 32.99
N THR A 99 16.83 25.47 32.48
CA THR A 99 17.37 26.16 31.28
C THR A 99 17.04 25.39 30.01
N SER A 100 17.14 26.02 28.84
CA SER A 100 16.74 25.47 27.54
C SER A 100 17.46 24.16 27.17
N ASN A 101 18.65 23.93 27.73
CA ASN A 101 19.42 22.69 27.59
C ASN A 101 18.93 21.53 28.48
N GLY A 102 17.92 21.75 29.33
CA GLY A 102 17.36 20.78 30.26
C GLY A 102 18.06 20.68 31.62
N ASP A 103 19.05 21.53 31.92
CA ASP A 103 19.70 21.53 33.23
C ASP A 103 18.74 22.09 34.32
N ILE A 104 18.56 21.31 35.39
CA ILE A 104 17.68 21.73 36.50
C ILE A 104 18.53 22.43 37.55
N HIS A 105 18.22 23.69 37.83
CA HIS A 105 18.89 24.51 38.83
C HIS A 105 18.03 24.69 40.07
N ILE A 106 18.61 24.45 41.25
CA ILE A 106 17.98 24.77 42.54
C ILE A 106 18.92 25.67 43.33
N VAL A 107 18.44 26.84 43.75
CA VAL A 107 19.15 27.74 44.67
C VAL A 107 18.43 27.69 46.02
N TYR A 108 19.17 27.47 47.11
CA TYR A 108 18.60 27.21 48.42
C TYR A 108 19.51 27.71 49.55
N TYR A 109 18.91 28.11 50.68
CA TYR A 109 19.65 28.41 51.92
C TYR A 109 19.81 27.15 52.79
N ASN A 110 21.06 26.77 53.06
CA ASN A 110 21.41 25.69 53.98
C ASN A 110 21.70 26.27 55.38
N TYR A 111 20.77 26.03 56.31
CA TYR A 111 20.79 26.57 57.67
C TYR A 111 21.92 26.01 58.56
N ASP A 112 22.42 24.79 58.33
CA ASP A 112 23.55 24.22 59.09
C ASP A 112 24.86 24.95 58.82
N THR A 113 25.09 25.21 57.54
CA THR A 113 26.35 25.75 57.02
C THR A 113 26.32 27.28 56.96
N HIS A 114 25.15 27.89 57.11
CA HIS A 114 24.86 29.29 56.83
C HIS A 114 25.37 29.70 55.43
N GLN A 115 25.05 28.86 54.44
CA GLN A 115 25.46 29.03 53.04
C GLN A 115 24.24 29.14 52.13
N LEU A 116 24.24 30.13 51.24
CA LEU A 116 23.42 30.09 50.04
C LEU A 116 24.14 29.19 49.03
N LYS A 117 23.45 28.17 48.53
CA LYS A 117 24.01 27.11 47.70
C LYS A 117 23.24 26.99 46.39
N HIS A 118 23.93 26.46 45.39
CA HIS A 118 23.38 26.18 44.06
C HIS A 118 23.59 24.68 43.80
N ALA A 119 22.52 23.98 43.42
CA ALA A 119 22.58 22.60 42.93
C ALA A 119 22.15 22.59 41.46
N VAL A 120 22.81 21.76 40.67
CA VAL A 120 22.53 21.60 39.23
C VAL A 120 22.43 20.12 38.89
N HIS A 121 21.41 19.72 38.15
CA HIS A 121 21.25 18.36 37.62
C HIS A 121 21.43 18.34 36.10
N ASP A 122 22.51 17.74 35.63
CA ASP A 122 22.95 17.69 34.22
C ASP A 122 22.23 16.61 33.38
N GLY A 123 20.98 16.31 33.72
CA GLY A 123 20.26 15.13 33.25
C GLY A 123 20.76 13.78 33.82
N THR A 124 21.99 13.69 34.37
CA THR A 124 22.56 12.44 34.91
C THR A 124 22.76 12.44 36.42
N SER A 125 23.19 13.56 36.99
CA SER A 125 23.53 13.64 38.41
C SER A 125 23.50 15.07 38.95
N TRP A 126 23.26 15.17 40.26
CA TRP A 126 23.36 16.44 40.97
C TRP A 126 24.82 16.82 41.25
N SER A 127 25.20 18.05 40.93
CA SER A 127 26.36 18.78 41.47
C SER A 127 25.89 19.84 42.49
N ARG A 128 26.76 20.29 43.41
CA ARG A 128 26.46 21.42 44.32
C ARG A 128 27.66 22.35 44.47
N SER A 129 27.41 23.66 44.49
CA SER A 129 28.38 24.73 44.76
C SER A 129 27.87 25.68 45.86
N VAL A 130 28.74 26.57 46.33
CA VAL A 130 28.41 27.58 47.36
C VAL A 130 28.46 28.96 46.70
N ILE A 131 27.33 29.67 46.70
CA ILE A 131 27.22 31.04 46.16
C ILE A 131 27.84 32.03 47.16
N VAL A 132 27.47 31.91 48.44
CA VAL A 132 28.03 32.73 49.52
C VAL A 132 27.97 31.97 50.85
N SER A 133 29.05 32.07 51.63
CA SER A 133 29.10 31.62 53.02
C SER A 133 29.00 32.81 53.96
N ASN A 134 28.26 32.66 55.06
CA ASN A 134 28.10 33.73 56.04
C ASN A 134 28.69 33.39 57.42
N SER A 135 29.05 34.42 58.18
CA SER A 135 29.51 34.30 59.57
C SER A 135 28.34 34.31 60.58
N GLY A 136 27.46 33.31 60.52
CA GLY A 136 26.55 32.88 61.60
C GLY A 136 25.62 33.93 62.24
N SER A 137 25.37 35.06 61.58
CA SER A 137 24.57 36.18 62.12
C SER A 137 23.72 36.91 61.07
N MET A 138 23.62 36.36 59.86
CA MET A 138 22.67 36.80 58.83
C MET A 138 22.02 35.55 58.24
N ASP A 139 20.71 35.46 58.36
CA ASP A 139 19.92 34.50 57.61
C ASP A 139 19.50 35.10 56.27
N TYR A 140 19.38 34.22 55.27
CA TYR A 140 18.80 34.49 53.97
C TYR A 140 17.38 33.91 53.96
N ARG A 141 16.44 34.60 53.31
CA ARG A 141 15.03 34.18 53.19
C ARG A 141 14.43 34.61 51.85
N ASP A 142 13.23 34.13 51.54
CA ASP A 142 12.46 34.53 50.35
C ASP A 142 13.34 34.43 49.08
N VAL A 143 13.96 33.25 48.88
CA VAL A 143 14.81 32.96 47.72
C VAL A 143 13.90 32.71 46.52
N GLU A 144 13.96 33.61 45.55
CA GLU A 144 13.18 33.59 44.31
C GLU A 144 14.12 33.56 43.11
N MET A 145 13.74 32.85 42.04
CA MET A 145 14.57 32.70 40.85
C MET A 145 13.75 32.70 39.57
N VAL A 146 14.30 33.29 38.51
CA VAL A 146 13.79 33.24 37.14
C VAL A 146 14.96 33.03 36.16
N VAL A 147 14.68 32.39 35.03
CA VAL A 147 15.64 32.18 33.92
C VAL A 147 15.38 33.24 32.85
N ASP A 148 16.44 33.77 32.24
CA ASP A 148 16.35 34.67 31.09
C ASP A 148 16.48 33.94 29.74
N SER A 149 16.18 34.61 28.63
CA SER A 149 16.20 34.03 27.28
C SER A 149 17.59 33.59 26.77
N ASN A 150 18.65 33.78 27.57
CA ASN A 150 20.02 33.32 27.30
C ASN A 150 20.49 32.27 28.32
N ASP A 151 19.56 31.61 29.02
CA ASP A 151 19.81 30.59 30.06
C ASP A 151 20.58 31.11 31.30
N HIS A 152 20.51 32.41 31.59
CA HIS A 152 21.08 32.94 32.83
C HIS A 152 20.07 32.91 33.98
N LEU A 153 20.57 32.64 35.20
CA LEU A 153 19.73 32.63 36.40
C LEU A 153 19.74 33.99 37.08
N HIS A 154 18.57 34.54 37.31
CA HIS A 154 18.33 35.77 38.06
C HIS A 154 17.74 35.39 39.41
N VAL A 155 18.44 35.70 40.50
CA VAL A 155 18.06 35.30 41.87
C VAL A 155 17.92 36.52 42.75
N SER A 156 16.78 36.65 43.43
CA SER A 156 16.60 37.58 44.55
C SER A 156 16.49 36.83 45.87
N HIS A 157 17.03 37.42 46.94
CA HIS A 157 16.84 36.90 48.29
C HIS A 157 16.90 38.03 49.34
N TRP A 158 16.10 37.91 50.39
CA TRP A 158 16.19 38.78 51.56
C TRP A 158 17.43 38.43 52.41
N VAL A 159 17.94 39.41 53.14
CA VAL A 159 19.07 39.28 54.06
C VAL A 159 18.78 40.03 55.36
N THR A 160 19.11 39.38 56.48
CA THR A 160 19.04 39.97 57.84
C THR A 160 19.65 41.37 57.91
N GLY A 161 18.87 42.32 58.44
CA GLY A 161 19.20 43.75 58.44
C GLY A 161 18.37 44.58 57.45
N ASP A 162 17.28 44.00 56.93
CA ASP A 162 16.30 44.63 56.04
C ASP A 162 16.86 44.99 54.65
N TYR A 163 17.64 44.06 54.08
CA TYR A 163 18.24 44.18 52.76
C TYR A 163 17.67 43.15 51.78
N LEU A 164 17.52 43.58 50.53
CA LEU A 164 17.32 42.71 49.37
C LEU A 164 18.64 42.61 48.62
N HIS A 165 19.04 41.37 48.30
CA HIS A 165 20.15 41.07 47.40
C HIS A 165 19.62 40.51 46.09
N TYR A 166 20.19 40.97 44.98
CA TYR A 166 20.04 40.36 43.66
C TYR A 166 21.37 39.78 43.20
N ARG A 167 21.34 38.61 42.56
CA ARG A 167 22.49 37.96 41.93
C ARG A 167 22.10 37.39 40.57
N TYR A 168 23.10 37.30 39.71
CA TYR A 168 22.99 36.78 38.36
C TYR A 168 24.05 35.70 38.14
N PHE A 169 23.67 34.60 37.48
CA PHE A 169 24.57 33.50 37.11
C PHE A 169 24.63 33.36 35.60
N ASN A 170 25.82 33.51 35.02
CA ASN A 170 26.02 33.52 33.57
C ASN A 170 26.26 32.12 32.95
N GLY A 171 25.75 31.06 33.57
CA GLY A 171 26.09 29.67 33.25
C GLY A 171 27.43 29.17 33.83
N SER A 172 28.28 30.05 34.38
CA SER A 172 29.61 29.66 34.93
C SER A 172 29.97 30.30 36.27
N ASP A 173 29.72 31.60 36.44
CA ASP A 173 30.09 32.41 37.60
C ASP A 173 28.89 33.20 38.14
N TRP A 174 28.86 33.38 39.47
CA TRP A 174 27.89 34.22 40.17
C TRP A 174 28.42 35.66 40.29
N SER A 175 27.58 36.64 39.96
CA SER A 175 27.91 38.05 40.05
C SER A 175 28.05 38.57 41.50
N ILE A 176 28.74 39.72 41.63
CA ILE A 176 28.70 40.53 42.86
C ILE A 176 27.26 41.04 43.02
N PRO A 177 26.64 40.91 44.21
CA PRO A 177 25.22 41.23 44.35
C PRO A 177 24.96 42.72 44.23
N TYR A 178 23.84 43.08 43.59
CA TYR A 178 23.18 44.35 43.85
C TYR A 178 22.48 44.28 45.22
N THR A 179 22.48 45.39 45.96
CA THR A 179 21.88 45.47 47.30
C THR A 179 21.06 46.74 47.44
N THR A 180 19.80 46.61 47.87
CA THR A 180 18.99 47.73 48.39
C THR A 180 18.58 47.46 49.84
N SER A 181 18.52 48.50 50.65
CA SER A 181 17.99 48.46 52.02
C SER A 181 16.49 48.81 52.08
N ASN A 182 15.94 48.73 53.30
CA ASN A 182 14.54 49.01 53.62
C ASN A 182 13.62 48.02 52.89
N VAL A 183 13.86 46.73 53.12
CA VAL A 183 13.08 45.59 52.61
C VAL A 183 12.68 44.64 53.76
N ASP A 184 11.39 44.34 53.85
CA ASP A 184 10.78 43.48 54.87
C ASP A 184 10.97 41.98 54.54
N SER A 185 10.85 41.10 55.54
CA SER A 185 10.95 39.63 55.38
C SER A 185 9.59 38.95 55.18
N TYR A 186 8.71 39.60 54.41
CA TYR A 186 7.34 39.16 54.16
C TYR A 186 7.10 38.95 52.65
N GLY A 187 8.03 38.25 52.01
CA GLY A 187 7.99 37.88 50.60
C GLY A 187 8.69 38.87 49.68
N THR A 188 9.32 38.31 48.65
CA THR A 188 9.78 39.01 47.45
C THR A 188 9.25 38.25 46.23
N GLY A 189 9.38 38.82 45.04
CA GLY A 189 9.13 38.10 43.79
C GLY A 189 9.99 38.68 42.68
N ILE A 190 10.44 37.85 41.74
CA ILE A 190 11.30 38.26 40.63
C ILE A 190 10.72 37.83 39.28
N ALA A 191 10.84 38.71 38.29
CA ALA A 191 10.58 38.43 36.88
C ALA A 191 11.65 39.11 36.01
N VAL A 192 11.75 38.74 34.75
CA VAL A 192 12.58 39.42 33.73
C VAL A 192 11.70 39.87 32.58
N ASN A 193 12.05 40.99 31.96
CA ASN A 193 11.40 41.47 30.73
C ASN A 193 12.04 40.84 29.48
N SER A 194 11.50 41.12 28.30
CA SER A 194 12.01 40.62 27.00
C SER A 194 13.43 41.07 26.66
N GLN A 195 13.98 42.07 27.37
CA GLN A 195 15.39 42.48 27.28
C GLN A 195 16.28 41.83 28.37
N ASN A 196 15.77 40.82 29.08
CA ASN A 196 16.46 40.06 30.14
C ASN A 196 16.80 40.88 31.40
N GLN A 197 16.03 41.94 31.67
CA GLN A 197 16.27 42.86 32.79
C GLN A 197 15.41 42.49 34.01
N ALA A 198 16.07 42.25 35.15
CA ALA A 198 15.40 41.81 36.36
C ALA A 198 14.52 42.89 37.01
N HIS A 199 13.32 42.49 37.39
CA HIS A 199 12.33 43.27 38.14
C HIS A 199 11.99 42.51 39.42
N ILE A 200 12.19 43.15 40.58
CA ILE A 200 11.99 42.54 41.90
C ILE A 200 10.99 43.35 42.71
N VAL A 201 9.87 42.73 43.08
CA VAL A 201 8.88 43.31 43.99
C VAL A 201 9.14 42.90 45.43
N PHE A 202 8.91 43.82 46.37
CA PHE A 202 9.12 43.57 47.79
C PHE A 202 8.32 44.54 48.67
N SER A 203 8.15 44.19 49.94
CA SER A 203 7.60 45.11 50.95
C SER A 203 8.69 45.91 51.64
N SER A 204 8.39 47.13 52.10
CA SER A 204 9.26 47.86 53.05
C SER A 204 8.93 47.50 54.51
N PRO A 205 9.89 47.52 55.45
CA PRO A 205 9.68 47.12 56.86
C PRO A 205 8.55 47.83 57.59
N ALA A 206 7.72 47.06 58.31
CA ALA A 206 6.83 47.58 59.36
C ALA A 206 6.55 46.52 60.46
N TYR A 207 5.40 46.62 61.14
CA TYR A 207 4.94 45.58 62.07
C TYR A 207 4.48 44.29 61.35
N VAL A 208 4.11 44.39 60.06
CA VAL A 208 3.77 43.24 59.18
C VAL A 208 4.12 43.52 57.71
N CYS A 209 3.87 44.74 57.22
CA CYS A 209 4.37 45.25 55.93
C CYS A 209 4.19 46.78 55.87
N GLY A 210 5.07 47.49 55.17
CA GLY A 210 5.12 48.97 55.20
C GLY A 210 4.79 49.67 53.88
N GLY A 211 4.66 48.93 52.78
CA GLY A 211 4.38 49.47 51.45
C GLY A 211 5.01 48.63 50.34
N LEU A 212 4.30 48.47 49.22
CA LEU A 212 4.77 47.76 48.04
C LEU A 212 5.75 48.60 47.23
N HIS A 213 6.90 48.03 46.93
CA HIS A 213 7.97 48.66 46.16
C HIS A 213 8.47 47.70 45.06
N MET A 214 9.14 48.24 44.07
CA MET A 214 9.85 47.49 43.04
C MET A 214 11.26 48.06 42.86
N ALA A 215 12.25 47.19 42.74
CA ALA A 215 13.58 47.53 42.23
C ALA A 215 13.76 46.82 40.88
N TYR A 216 14.33 47.50 39.90
CA TYR A 216 14.49 46.96 38.56
C TYR A 216 15.78 47.47 37.92
N ASP A 217 16.38 46.65 37.06
CA ASP A 217 17.46 47.08 36.18
C ASP A 217 16.86 47.70 34.90
N ASP A 218 17.42 48.82 34.43
CA ASP A 218 17.07 49.43 33.13
C ASP A 218 18.17 49.23 32.06
N GLY A 219 19.21 48.45 32.38
CA GLY A 219 20.38 48.21 31.54
C GLY A 219 21.44 49.33 31.61
N SER A 220 21.11 50.48 32.20
CA SER A 220 22.08 51.49 32.65
C SER A 220 22.35 51.40 34.15
N GLY A 221 21.40 50.84 34.92
CA GLY A 221 21.59 50.39 36.30
C GLY A 221 20.28 50.19 37.06
N TRP A 222 20.42 49.93 38.36
CA TRP A 222 19.31 49.61 39.24
C TRP A 222 18.56 50.85 39.74
N ASN A 223 17.24 50.83 39.55
CA ASN A 223 16.27 51.81 40.02
C ASN A 223 15.41 51.24 41.15
N LYS A 224 14.71 52.11 41.90
CA LYS A 224 13.74 51.72 42.94
C LYS A 224 12.55 52.68 42.94
N ILE A 225 11.34 52.14 42.86
CA ILE A 225 10.08 52.89 42.88
C ILE A 225 9.12 52.34 43.94
N ALA A 226 8.16 53.17 44.35
CA ALA A 226 7.06 52.79 45.22
C ALA A 226 5.80 52.55 44.37
N LEU A 227 5.22 51.35 44.48
CA LEU A 227 4.02 50.96 43.75
C LEU A 227 2.76 51.26 44.55
N ASP A 228 2.71 50.84 45.83
CA ASP A 228 1.58 51.15 46.71
C ASP A 228 1.97 51.40 48.16
N THR A 229 1.83 52.65 48.58
CA THR A 229 2.05 53.14 49.95
C THR A 229 0.80 53.84 50.48
N SER A 230 -0.38 53.47 49.97
CA SER A 230 -1.65 54.16 50.26
C SER A 230 -2.16 53.99 51.70
N THR A 231 -1.73 52.94 52.39
CA THR A 231 -1.99 52.71 53.82
C THR A 231 -0.76 52.09 54.50
N ASP A 232 -0.70 52.12 55.83
CA ASP A 232 0.22 51.29 56.61
C ASP A 232 -0.35 49.88 56.82
N LEU A 233 0.50 48.85 56.68
CA LEU A 233 0.14 47.42 56.55
C LEU A 233 -0.40 47.03 55.15
N ILE A 234 0.32 47.43 54.10
CA ILE A 234 0.06 47.09 52.70
C ILE A 234 1.31 46.58 51.98
N GLY A 235 1.13 45.76 50.93
CA GLY A 235 2.24 45.21 50.15
C GLY A 235 2.87 43.95 50.76
N CYS A 236 2.13 43.23 51.60
CA CYS A 236 2.56 41.94 52.16
C CYS A 236 2.50 40.84 51.07
N TYR A 237 3.44 39.89 51.08
CA TYR A 237 3.50 38.73 50.17
C TYR A 237 3.36 39.09 48.67
N PRO A 238 4.18 40.00 48.14
CA PRO A 238 4.06 40.40 46.74
C PRO A 238 4.54 39.28 45.80
N SER A 239 3.85 39.12 44.68
CA SER A 239 4.29 38.28 43.55
C SER A 239 4.14 39.06 42.27
N ILE A 240 5.13 38.92 41.39
CA ILE A 240 5.26 39.60 40.09
C ILE A 240 5.23 38.56 38.98
N ASP A 241 4.67 38.96 37.85
CA ASP A 241 4.89 38.34 36.54
C ASP A 241 4.93 39.46 35.48
N ILE A 242 5.49 39.20 34.31
CA ILE A 242 5.61 40.18 33.21
C ILE A 242 5.02 39.56 31.95
N ASP A 243 4.20 40.31 31.20
CA ASP A 243 3.61 39.86 29.94
C ASP A 243 4.54 40.05 28.73
N ASP A 244 4.11 39.53 27.58
CA ASP A 244 4.84 39.64 26.30
C ASP A 244 5.00 41.09 25.79
N ASN A 245 4.33 42.08 26.41
CA ASN A 245 4.43 43.50 26.10
C ASN A 245 5.36 44.26 27.07
N ASP A 246 6.11 43.55 27.92
CA ASP A 246 6.89 44.07 29.04
C ASP A 246 6.05 44.82 30.11
N ALA A 247 4.73 44.58 30.18
CA ALA A 247 3.89 45.09 31.25
C ALA A 247 4.08 44.26 32.52
N VAL A 248 4.19 44.94 33.66
CA VAL A 248 4.42 44.34 34.97
C VAL A 248 3.09 44.12 35.66
N HIS A 249 2.87 42.92 36.18
CA HIS A 249 1.63 42.53 36.85
C HIS A 249 1.95 42.03 38.27
N VAL A 250 1.42 42.69 39.30
CA VAL A 250 1.79 42.41 40.70
C VAL A 250 0.57 42.16 41.57
N SER A 251 0.50 40.99 42.20
CA SER A 251 -0.43 40.73 43.30
C SER A 251 0.22 41.00 44.64
N TYR A 252 -0.57 41.48 45.60
CA TYR A 252 -0.11 41.77 46.95
C TYR A 252 -1.29 41.83 47.92
N ARG A 253 -0.97 41.70 49.21
CA ARG A 253 -1.98 41.76 50.28
C ARG A 253 -2.04 43.13 50.94
N ASP A 254 -3.27 43.64 51.10
CA ASP A 254 -3.62 44.71 52.02
C ASP A 254 -4.03 44.07 53.35
N HIS A 255 -3.09 44.03 54.29
CA HIS A 255 -3.32 43.40 55.59
C HIS A 255 -4.32 44.21 56.43
N ARG A 256 -4.27 45.54 56.37
CA ARG A 256 -5.15 46.44 57.11
C ARG A 256 -6.61 46.25 56.76
N ASN A 257 -6.95 46.30 55.48
CA ASN A 257 -8.32 46.26 54.99
C ASN A 257 -8.79 44.83 54.72
N SER A 258 -7.92 43.82 54.94
CA SER A 258 -8.21 42.42 54.67
C SER A 258 -8.64 42.18 53.22
N ARG A 259 -7.74 42.49 52.29
CA ARG A 259 -7.95 42.32 50.84
C ARG A 259 -6.71 41.74 50.16
N PHE A 260 -6.91 41.15 48.99
CA PHE A 260 -5.84 41.05 48.00
C PHE A 260 -6.04 42.17 46.97
N ASN A 261 -4.94 42.77 46.56
CA ASN A 261 -4.90 43.83 45.56
C ASN A 261 -4.04 43.36 44.40
N TYR A 262 -4.27 43.99 43.27
CA TYR A 262 -3.56 43.75 42.03
C TYR A 262 -3.20 45.11 41.42
N ILE A 263 -1.98 45.26 40.90
CA ILE A 263 -1.49 46.49 40.28
C ILE A 263 -0.72 46.14 39.00
N THR A 264 -0.90 46.92 37.94
CA THR A 264 -0.18 46.77 36.67
C THR A 264 0.05 48.11 35.98
N ASN A 265 1.01 48.18 35.07
CA ASN A 265 1.24 49.32 34.16
C ASN A 265 0.83 49.07 32.70
N GLU A 266 0.07 48.01 32.40
CA GLU A 266 -0.40 47.63 31.06
C GLU A 266 -1.04 48.79 30.27
N SER A 267 -1.83 49.65 30.92
CA SER A 267 -2.46 50.80 30.26
C SER A 267 -1.51 51.99 29.98
N GLY A 268 -0.26 51.91 30.48
CA GLY A 268 0.72 52.99 30.53
C GLY A 268 1.00 53.50 31.96
N PRO A 269 0.03 54.11 32.67
CA PRO A 269 0.14 54.40 34.09
C PRO A 269 -0.05 53.16 34.98
N TRP A 270 0.41 53.23 36.23
CA TRP A 270 0.16 52.20 37.24
C TRP A 270 -1.30 52.21 37.74
N ASP A 271 -2.12 51.29 37.23
CA ASP A 271 -3.50 51.07 37.61
C ASP A 271 -3.65 50.08 38.77
N LYS A 272 -4.55 50.38 39.71
CA LYS A 272 -4.77 49.61 40.96
C LYS A 272 -6.16 49.03 41.03
N TYR A 273 -6.24 47.71 41.13
CA TYR A 273 -7.48 46.94 41.23
C TYR A 273 -7.58 46.30 42.61
N GLN A 274 -8.63 46.66 43.35
CA GLN A 274 -8.89 46.15 44.71
C GLN A 274 -9.81 44.95 44.63
N HIS A 275 -9.39 43.81 45.16
CA HIS A 275 -10.09 42.56 44.94
C HIS A 275 -10.57 41.91 46.26
N SER A 276 -11.90 41.82 46.37
CA SER A 276 -12.66 41.36 47.54
C SER A 276 -12.56 42.24 48.80
N ASN A 277 -13.59 42.17 49.65
CA ASN A 277 -13.59 42.73 51.00
C ASN A 277 -14.18 41.67 51.95
N THR A 278 -13.54 40.50 51.96
CA THR A 278 -14.00 39.35 52.75
C THR A 278 -13.43 39.39 54.16
N ASN A 279 -14.16 38.83 55.14
CA ASN A 279 -13.66 38.65 56.51
C ASN A 279 -12.57 37.53 56.60
N SER A 280 -11.94 37.14 55.49
CA SER A 280 -10.98 36.03 55.39
C SER A 280 -10.06 36.27 54.18
N PRO A 281 -9.16 37.28 54.25
CA PRO A 281 -8.28 37.64 53.14
C PRO A 281 -7.30 36.53 52.80
N GLY A 282 -6.85 36.53 51.55
CA GLY A 282 -5.68 35.76 51.13
C GLY A 282 -4.40 36.20 51.84
N TYR A 283 -3.48 35.26 51.87
CA TYR A 283 -2.05 35.33 52.22
C TYR A 283 -1.30 34.59 51.11
N TYR A 284 0.01 34.83 50.97
CA TYR A 284 0.86 34.13 49.99
C TYR A 284 0.26 34.18 48.57
N THR A 285 0.10 35.40 48.05
CA THR A 285 -0.43 35.60 46.70
C THR A 285 0.64 35.27 45.67
N GLN A 286 0.29 34.48 44.65
CA GLN A 286 1.14 34.25 43.49
C GLN A 286 0.36 34.53 42.21
N THR A 287 1.01 35.24 41.29
CA THR A 287 0.45 35.67 40.00
C THR A 287 1.17 34.99 38.86
N LYS A 288 0.39 34.60 37.84
CA LYS A 288 0.88 34.36 36.48
C LYS A 288 -0.01 35.05 35.45
N VAL A 289 0.59 35.56 34.39
CA VAL A 289 -0.11 36.04 33.19
C VAL A 289 -0.32 34.84 32.26
N LYS A 290 -1.52 34.72 31.68
CA LYS A 290 -1.87 33.72 30.68
C LYS A 290 -1.57 34.23 29.28
N SER A 291 -1.39 33.34 28.30
CA SER A 291 -1.16 33.69 26.89
C SER A 291 -2.27 34.54 26.25
N ASP A 292 -3.49 34.50 26.81
CA ASP A 292 -4.63 35.34 26.40
C ASP A 292 -4.71 36.71 27.12
N GLY A 293 -3.74 37.03 27.99
CA GLY A 293 -3.69 38.25 28.80
C GLY A 293 -4.55 38.23 30.07
N ASP A 294 -5.30 37.14 30.35
CA ASP A 294 -5.96 37.00 31.66
C ASP A 294 -4.92 36.79 32.76
N ILE A 295 -5.20 37.33 33.95
CA ILE A 295 -4.34 37.18 35.11
C ILE A 295 -4.85 36.04 35.97
N PHE A 296 -3.99 35.07 36.28
CA PHE A 296 -4.28 33.99 37.21
C PHE A 296 -3.59 34.23 38.55
N ILE A 297 -4.35 34.32 39.65
CA ILE A 297 -3.83 34.51 41.00
C ILE A 297 -4.27 33.35 41.91
N ILE A 298 -3.32 32.72 42.60
CA ILE A 298 -3.63 31.88 43.77
C ILE A 298 -3.42 32.64 45.07
N GLN A 299 -4.18 32.27 46.11
CA GLN A 299 -4.05 32.82 47.46
C GLN A 299 -4.59 31.84 48.50
N LYS A 300 -3.97 31.77 49.67
CA LYS A 300 -4.47 30.94 50.79
C LYS A 300 -5.20 31.78 51.82
N ASN A 301 -6.39 31.34 52.28
CA ASN A 301 -7.10 31.99 53.39
C ASN A 301 -7.58 30.98 54.45
N ALA A 302 -8.38 31.44 55.41
CA ALA A 302 -8.91 30.60 56.50
C ALA A 302 -9.83 29.44 56.04
N ASN A 303 -10.20 29.41 54.76
CA ASN A 303 -11.01 28.36 54.13
C ASN A 303 -10.19 27.53 53.12
N GLY A 304 -8.87 27.51 53.26
CA GLY A 304 -7.94 26.83 52.35
C GLY A 304 -7.50 27.68 51.16
N LEU A 305 -7.05 27.00 50.11
CA LEU A 305 -6.46 27.58 48.91
C LEU A 305 -7.52 28.00 47.90
N ARG A 306 -7.35 29.18 47.30
CA ARG A 306 -8.30 29.85 46.42
C ARG A 306 -7.60 30.32 45.15
N TYR A 307 -8.37 30.48 44.07
CA TYR A 307 -7.93 31.16 42.85
C TYR A 307 -8.82 32.38 42.54
N ALA A 308 -8.26 33.32 41.78
CA ALA A 308 -8.97 34.39 41.10
C ALA A 308 -8.39 34.53 39.68
N GLU A 309 -9.24 34.74 38.69
CA GLU A 309 -8.87 34.70 37.26
C GLU A 309 -9.64 35.75 36.44
N GLY A 310 -8.93 36.54 35.63
CA GLY A 310 -9.54 37.38 34.60
C GLY A 310 -8.71 38.60 34.21
N TYR A 311 -9.13 39.26 33.13
CA TYR A 311 -8.45 40.41 32.54
C TYR A 311 -8.49 41.65 33.46
N PRO A 312 -7.44 42.51 33.48
CA PRO A 312 -7.41 43.74 34.26
C PRO A 312 -8.63 44.65 34.03
N GLY A 313 -9.17 45.20 35.12
CA GLY A 313 -10.37 46.06 35.08
C GLY A 313 -11.71 45.37 34.86
N THR A 314 -11.75 44.05 34.68
CA THR A 314 -13.00 43.28 34.52
C THR A 314 -13.51 42.68 35.85
N LEU A 315 -14.60 41.91 35.80
CA LEU A 315 -15.08 41.10 36.92
C LEU A 315 -14.45 39.71 36.87
N TRP A 316 -13.55 39.41 37.80
CA TRP A 316 -12.81 38.15 37.80
C TRP A 316 -13.63 36.97 38.34
N SER A 317 -13.40 35.80 37.76
CA SER A 317 -13.83 34.51 38.30
C SER A 317 -13.07 34.21 39.59
N GLN A 318 -13.71 33.57 40.57
CA GLN A 318 -13.09 33.22 41.86
C GLN A 318 -13.62 31.89 42.38
N GLY A 319 -12.74 31.06 42.93
CA GLY A 319 -13.11 29.73 43.43
C GLY A 319 -12.19 29.16 44.51
N GLY A 320 -12.52 27.96 44.98
CA GLY A 320 -11.67 27.17 45.85
C GLY A 320 -10.89 26.12 45.06
N ILE A 321 -9.64 25.90 45.45
CA ILE A 321 -8.78 24.81 44.96
C ILE A 321 -8.89 23.62 45.92
N THR A 322 -8.58 23.85 47.21
CA THR A 322 -8.69 22.86 48.29
C THR A 322 -9.08 23.54 49.60
N GLY A 323 -9.78 22.83 50.48
CA GLY A 323 -10.07 23.29 51.85
C GLY A 323 -8.95 23.02 52.87
N ASP A 324 -7.94 22.24 52.49
CA ASP A 324 -6.81 21.83 53.34
C ASP A 324 -5.50 22.13 52.61
N SER A 325 -4.84 23.20 53.06
CA SER A 325 -3.62 23.77 52.49
C SER A 325 -3.04 24.80 53.47
N GLY A 326 -1.72 24.78 53.63
CA GLY A 326 -0.97 25.64 54.55
C GLY A 326 -0.42 26.91 53.89
N ASP A 327 0.72 27.37 54.37
CA ASP A 327 1.28 28.69 53.99
C ASP A 327 2.27 28.63 52.82
N ASP A 328 2.89 27.47 52.54
CA ASP A 328 3.83 27.27 51.44
C ASP A 328 3.10 26.77 50.17
N THR A 329 3.09 27.59 49.11
CA THR A 329 2.52 27.26 47.80
C THR A 329 3.45 27.69 46.67
N SER A 330 3.40 27.01 45.53
CA SER A 330 4.02 27.46 44.28
C SER A 330 3.08 27.25 43.08
N LEU A 331 3.03 28.23 42.18
CA LEU A 331 2.20 28.29 40.98
C LEU A 331 3.08 28.35 39.74
N TYR A 332 2.74 27.53 38.74
CA TYR A 332 3.25 27.65 37.38
C TYR A 332 2.11 27.40 36.39
N LEU A 333 2.20 27.94 35.16
CA LEU A 333 1.29 27.63 34.05
C LEU A 333 2.04 26.77 33.03
N ASP A 334 1.39 25.75 32.47
CA ASP A 334 1.95 25.05 31.31
C ASP A 334 1.62 25.77 29.99
N ALA A 335 2.08 25.20 28.88
CA ALA A 335 1.86 25.74 27.53
C ALA A 335 0.38 25.79 27.08
N LEU A 336 -0.57 25.31 27.90
CA LEU A 336 -2.01 25.42 27.68
C LEU A 336 -2.69 26.35 28.71
N ASP A 337 -1.91 27.22 29.36
CA ASP A 337 -2.33 28.09 30.47
C ASP A 337 -2.98 27.33 31.65
N ARG A 338 -2.73 26.02 31.79
CA ARG A 338 -3.33 25.23 32.88
C ARG A 338 -2.54 25.51 34.17
N PRO A 339 -3.20 25.91 35.26
CA PRO A 339 -2.51 26.16 36.51
C PRO A 339 -2.08 24.87 37.19
N HIS A 340 -0.80 24.80 37.51
CA HIS A 340 -0.16 23.76 38.29
C HIS A 340 0.25 24.35 39.63
N VAL A 341 -0.22 23.74 40.72
CA VAL A 341 -0.07 24.29 42.07
C VAL A 341 0.46 23.24 43.02
N LEU A 342 1.65 23.44 43.57
CA LEU A 342 2.11 22.73 44.74
C LEU A 342 1.63 23.44 46.00
N HIS A 343 1.32 22.66 47.04
CA HIS A 343 1.00 23.20 48.36
C HIS A 343 1.23 22.18 49.46
N TRP A 344 1.69 22.66 50.61
CA TRP A 344 1.82 21.85 51.82
C TRP A 344 0.46 21.64 52.49
N LYS A 345 0.16 20.40 52.91
CA LYS A 345 -1.16 20.02 53.42
C LYS A 345 -1.22 20.05 54.95
N SER A 346 -1.94 21.04 55.47
CA SER A 346 -1.97 21.39 56.89
C SER A 346 -2.52 20.33 57.86
N SER A 347 -3.19 19.28 57.39
CA SER A 347 -3.78 18.23 58.25
C SER A 347 -2.94 16.95 58.39
N THR A 348 -2.01 16.69 57.48
CA THR A 348 -1.17 15.47 57.49
C THR A 348 0.32 15.73 57.22
N ASP A 349 0.66 17.00 56.98
CA ASP A 349 2.00 17.53 56.73
C ASP A 349 2.68 17.04 55.43
N ASP A 350 1.90 16.53 54.47
CA ASP A 350 2.36 16.02 53.15
C ASP A 350 2.46 17.13 52.07
N LEU A 351 3.23 16.88 51.00
CA LEU A 351 3.23 17.71 49.79
C LEU A 351 2.11 17.27 48.84
N LEU A 352 1.22 18.19 48.49
CA LEU A 352 0.21 18.00 47.46
C LEU A 352 0.55 18.76 46.18
N TYR A 353 0.06 18.20 45.07
CA TYR A 353 -0.05 18.82 43.77
C TYR A 353 -1.53 18.93 43.40
N SER A 354 -1.94 20.08 42.86
CA SER A 354 -3.27 20.35 42.33
C SER A 354 -3.16 20.96 40.94
N THR A 355 -4.06 20.58 40.03
CA THR A 355 -4.17 21.16 38.69
C THR A 355 -5.62 21.29 38.27
N ARG A 356 -5.89 22.11 37.26
CA ARG A 356 -7.24 22.43 36.77
C ARG A 356 -7.40 21.94 35.32
N SER A 357 -8.45 21.17 35.05
CA SER A 357 -8.81 20.78 33.69
C SER A 357 -9.24 21.98 32.85
N ALA A 358 -9.20 21.84 31.52
CA ALA A 358 -9.77 22.84 30.59
C ALA A 358 -11.27 23.10 30.84
N SER A 359 -12.01 22.14 31.40
CA SER A 359 -13.40 22.33 31.86
C SER A 359 -13.54 23.07 33.21
N GLY A 360 -12.44 23.59 33.76
CA GLY A 360 -12.40 24.37 35.00
C GLY A 360 -12.42 23.56 36.30
N SER A 361 -12.35 22.22 36.24
CA SER A 361 -12.44 21.34 37.41
C SER A 361 -11.06 21.06 38.03
N TRP A 362 -10.96 21.13 39.36
CA TRP A 362 -9.71 20.86 40.07
C TRP A 362 -9.54 19.38 40.40
N SER A 363 -8.33 18.85 40.19
CA SER A 363 -7.87 17.56 40.67
C SER A 363 -6.69 17.74 41.62
N SER A 364 -6.38 16.73 42.46
CA SER A 364 -5.26 16.80 43.41
C SER A 364 -4.71 15.41 43.74
N MET A 365 -3.41 15.32 44.00
CA MET A 365 -2.71 14.10 44.41
C MET A 365 -1.54 14.43 45.35
N THR A 366 -1.06 13.42 46.10
CA THR A 366 0.17 13.53 46.90
C THR A 366 1.40 13.38 46.01
N VAL A 367 2.39 14.24 46.22
CA VAL A 367 3.72 14.19 45.58
C VAL A 367 4.69 13.36 46.42
N ASP A 368 4.77 13.68 47.73
CA ASP A 368 5.60 13.02 48.72
C ASP A 368 4.96 13.17 50.10
N GLY A 369 5.24 12.23 51.00
CA GLY A 369 4.60 12.12 52.32
C GLY A 369 3.70 10.89 52.48
N THR A 370 3.67 10.36 53.71
CA THR A 370 2.83 9.21 54.12
C THR A 370 1.95 9.53 55.34
N GLY A 371 1.79 10.81 55.67
CA GLY A 371 1.20 11.33 56.89
C GLY A 371 2.15 11.28 58.09
N GLY A 372 2.34 12.43 58.76
CA GLY A 372 3.08 12.53 60.02
C GLY A 372 4.60 12.68 59.90
N LEU A 373 5.07 13.13 58.74
CA LEU A 373 6.40 13.72 58.53
C LEU A 373 6.20 15.08 57.85
N ASP A 374 6.92 16.11 58.28
CA ASP A 374 6.78 17.47 57.75
C ASP A 374 7.52 17.62 56.40
N VAL A 375 6.80 17.41 55.30
CA VAL A 375 7.32 17.31 53.93
C VAL A 375 6.55 18.24 53.00
N GLY A 376 7.25 19.07 52.22
CA GLY A 376 6.64 19.94 51.21
C GLY A 376 6.68 21.43 51.52
N ARG A 377 7.33 21.85 52.60
CA ARG A 377 7.49 23.28 52.92
C ARG A 377 8.46 23.97 51.99
N SER A 378 8.27 25.29 51.86
CA SER A 378 9.03 26.17 50.98
C SER A 378 9.10 25.63 49.54
N ASN A 379 8.02 25.00 49.07
CA ASN A 379 8.02 24.34 47.76
C ASN A 379 8.12 25.36 46.63
N ALA A 380 8.86 24.99 45.59
CA ALA A 380 8.97 25.72 44.33
C ALA A 380 8.67 24.78 43.16
N LEU A 381 8.00 25.31 42.13
CA LEU A 381 7.53 24.57 40.96
C LEU A 381 7.91 25.33 39.69
N VAL A 382 8.38 24.59 38.68
CA VAL A 382 8.56 25.06 37.31
C VAL A 382 8.11 23.97 36.34
N VAL A 383 7.68 24.35 35.13
CA VAL A 383 7.45 23.44 34.01
C VAL A 383 8.49 23.74 32.93
N ASP A 384 9.18 22.72 32.41
CA ASP A 384 10.18 22.89 31.36
C ASP A 384 9.57 22.88 29.94
N GLY A 385 10.40 23.16 28.93
CA GLY A 385 10.00 23.12 27.52
C GLY A 385 9.66 21.72 26.98
N ASN A 386 9.93 20.65 27.74
CA ASN A 386 9.52 19.28 27.42
C ASN A 386 8.23 18.89 28.16
N HIS A 387 7.51 19.87 28.70
CA HIS A 387 6.29 19.73 29.50
C HIS A 387 6.47 18.80 30.72
N GLN A 388 7.65 18.77 31.33
CA GLN A 388 7.90 18.12 32.61
C GLN A 388 7.70 19.13 33.75
N LEU A 389 7.00 18.70 34.80
CA LEU A 389 6.95 19.43 36.06
C LEU A 389 8.20 19.10 36.89
N HIS A 390 8.76 20.12 37.51
CA HIS A 390 9.92 20.02 38.39
C HIS A 390 9.63 20.73 39.71
N ALA A 391 9.71 19.96 40.81
CA ALA A 391 9.39 20.41 42.15
C ALA A 391 10.63 20.33 43.05
N ALA A 392 10.99 21.44 43.71
CA ALA A 392 11.95 21.45 44.82
C ALA A 392 11.21 21.71 46.14
N TYR A 393 11.53 20.98 47.19
CA TYR A 393 10.88 21.13 48.50
C TYR A 393 11.72 20.62 49.66
N ALA A 394 11.39 21.06 50.87
CA ALA A 394 12.01 20.55 52.10
C ALA A 394 11.27 19.31 52.64
N ASP A 395 12.03 18.29 53.00
CA ASP A 395 11.63 17.21 53.91
C ASP A 395 12.35 17.47 55.24
N TYR A 396 11.61 18.07 56.18
CA TYR A 396 12.16 18.67 57.39
C TYR A 396 12.58 17.61 58.42
N ASP A 397 11.78 16.56 58.58
CA ASP A 397 12.05 15.51 59.57
C ASP A 397 13.23 14.61 59.16
N ASN A 398 13.35 14.25 57.88
CA ASN A 398 14.52 13.49 57.40
C ASN A 398 15.69 14.39 56.98
N LYS A 399 15.53 15.72 57.02
CA LYS A 399 16.59 16.72 56.84
C LYS A 399 17.18 16.70 55.43
N ASN A 400 16.29 16.67 54.44
CA ASN A 400 16.63 16.59 53.02
C ASN A 400 16.05 17.77 52.24
N LEU A 401 16.83 18.29 51.29
CA LEU A 401 16.31 19.00 50.12
C LEU A 401 15.90 17.93 49.11
N ARG A 402 14.65 17.96 48.68
CA ARG A 402 14.03 16.95 47.81
C ARG A 402 13.75 17.54 46.45
N TYR A 403 13.77 16.66 45.45
CA TYR A 403 13.37 16.96 44.09
C TYR A 403 12.38 15.91 43.61
N ALA A 404 11.26 16.35 43.06
CA ALA A 404 10.28 15.48 42.41
C ALA A 404 10.01 15.95 40.97
N THR A 405 9.69 15.01 40.09
CA THR A 405 9.35 15.30 38.69
C THR A 405 8.26 14.37 38.15
N MET A 406 7.49 14.87 37.20
CA MET A 406 6.37 14.18 36.56
C MET A 406 6.04 14.85 35.22
N PRO A 407 5.65 14.13 34.16
CA PRO A 407 5.12 14.75 32.94
C PRO A 407 3.82 15.52 33.22
N ALA A 408 3.60 16.64 32.55
CA ALA A 408 2.35 17.41 32.59
C ALA A 408 1.20 16.75 31.79
N GLY A 409 1.46 15.60 31.17
CA GLY A 409 0.53 14.91 30.29
C GLY A 409 0.21 15.71 29.03
N LEU A 410 1.20 16.43 28.51
CA LEU A 410 1.14 17.16 27.24
C LEU A 410 1.93 16.42 26.16
N ILE A 411 1.43 16.49 24.93
CA ILE A 411 2.09 16.08 23.70
C ILE A 411 2.18 17.32 22.83
N GLU A 412 3.37 17.60 22.33
CA GLU A 412 3.61 18.66 21.35
C GLU A 412 3.88 18.02 19.98
N THR A 413 3.13 18.46 18.97
CA THR A 413 3.32 18.09 17.56
C THR A 413 3.67 19.34 16.76
N SER A 414 4.80 19.32 16.06
CA SER A 414 5.11 20.33 15.06
C SER A 414 4.30 20.03 13.79
N GLU A 415 3.53 21.00 13.33
CA GLU A 415 2.54 20.84 12.28
C GLU A 415 2.67 21.91 11.20
N VAL A 416 2.35 21.56 9.95
CA VAL A 416 2.19 22.48 8.81
C VAL A 416 0.88 22.18 8.11
N SER A 417 0.39 23.12 7.29
CA SER A 417 -0.83 22.91 6.52
C SER A 417 -0.49 22.58 5.07
N ILE A 418 -1.00 21.46 4.54
CA ILE A 418 -0.89 21.09 3.13
C ILE A 418 -2.26 21.29 2.49
N GLN A 419 -2.32 22.14 1.46
CA GLN A 419 -3.51 22.33 0.66
C GLN A 419 -3.54 21.32 -0.49
N PHE A 420 -4.65 20.59 -0.58
CA PHE A 420 -5.01 19.67 -1.64
C PHE A 420 -6.03 20.36 -2.56
N GLY A 421 -5.60 21.40 -3.28
CA GLY A 421 -6.44 22.16 -4.22
C GLY A 421 -7.80 22.59 -3.63
N GLN A 422 -8.90 22.04 -4.18
CA GLN A 422 -10.27 22.29 -3.71
C GLN A 422 -10.76 21.39 -2.57
N PHE A 423 -10.07 20.27 -2.30
CA PHE A 423 -10.37 19.37 -1.17
C PHE A 423 -9.98 19.99 0.18
N GLY A 424 -9.31 21.14 0.15
CA GLY A 424 -9.03 21.98 1.31
C GLY A 424 -7.66 21.71 1.91
N ASN A 425 -7.52 22.07 3.17
CA ASN A 425 -6.26 22.04 3.90
C ASN A 425 -6.25 20.87 4.89
N VAL A 426 -5.17 20.10 4.89
CA VAL A 426 -4.92 19.02 5.85
C VAL A 426 -3.71 19.37 6.72
N THR A 427 -3.81 19.06 8.00
CA THR A 427 -2.70 19.14 8.95
C THR A 427 -1.71 18.02 8.69
N ALA A 428 -0.45 18.38 8.48
CA ALA A 428 0.68 17.48 8.27
C ALA A 428 1.67 17.60 9.43
N THR A 429 2.30 16.49 9.81
CA THR A 429 3.27 16.45 10.90
C THR A 429 4.68 16.68 10.37
N VAL A 430 5.41 17.62 10.97
CA VAL A 430 6.84 17.79 10.75
C VAL A 430 7.59 16.83 11.67
N ILE A 431 8.32 15.88 11.06
CA ILE A 431 9.04 14.82 11.79
C ILE A 431 10.44 15.32 12.20
N ASP A 432 11.09 16.05 11.29
CA ASP A 432 12.37 16.73 11.51
C ASP A 432 12.50 17.88 10.49
N ASP A 433 13.57 18.68 10.58
CA ASP A 433 13.78 19.83 9.71
C ASP A 433 13.86 19.50 8.20
N SER A 434 14.01 18.21 7.85
CA SER A 434 14.08 17.69 6.49
C SER A 434 12.88 16.85 6.05
N THR A 435 11.94 16.51 6.95
CA THR A 435 10.86 15.55 6.67
C THR A 435 9.49 16.02 7.21
N ILE A 436 8.50 16.08 6.32
CA ILE A 436 7.07 16.24 6.64
C ILE A 436 6.33 14.98 6.21
N GLN A 437 5.38 14.52 7.01
CA GLN A 437 4.42 13.48 6.65
C GLN A 437 2.99 14.02 6.69
N VAL A 438 2.24 13.81 5.61
CA VAL A 438 0.82 14.15 5.52
C VAL A 438 0.02 12.93 5.08
N THR A 439 -1.13 12.71 5.68
CA THR A 439 -2.09 11.73 5.17
C THR A 439 -2.98 12.42 4.15
N ALA A 440 -3.09 11.85 2.95
CA ALA A 440 -3.99 12.36 1.91
C ALA A 440 -5.43 12.40 2.45
N PRO A 441 -6.18 13.52 2.32
CA PRO A 441 -7.59 13.55 2.67
C PRO A 441 -8.37 12.53 1.84
N ALA A 442 -9.45 11.98 2.41
CA ALA A 442 -10.39 11.13 1.68
C ALA A 442 -10.92 11.87 0.44
N ALA A 443 -10.93 11.17 -0.69
CA ALA A 443 -11.51 11.69 -1.91
C ALA A 443 -13.04 11.81 -1.81
N GLY A 444 -13.59 12.85 -2.43
CA GLY A 444 -15.02 12.96 -2.65
C GLY A 444 -15.45 12.27 -3.95
N ASN A 445 -16.76 12.24 -4.22
CA ASN A 445 -17.39 11.65 -5.41
C ASN A 445 -17.10 12.42 -6.74
N THR A 446 -15.95 13.09 -6.87
CA THR A 446 -15.61 13.95 -8.01
C THR A 446 -14.13 13.82 -8.37
N TYR A 447 -13.87 13.26 -9.54
CA TYR A 447 -12.54 13.05 -10.11
C TYR A 447 -11.88 14.39 -10.48
N GLU A 448 -10.72 14.71 -9.92
CA GLU A 448 -9.94 15.89 -10.31
C GLU A 448 -8.44 15.72 -10.07
N THR A 449 -7.61 16.42 -10.85
CA THR A 449 -6.16 16.50 -10.62
C THR A 449 -5.85 17.65 -9.65
N VAL A 450 -5.08 17.36 -8.61
CA VAL A 450 -4.86 18.24 -7.46
C VAL A 450 -3.38 18.52 -7.26
N ASP A 451 -3.00 19.79 -7.34
CA ASP A 451 -1.65 20.26 -7.00
C ASP A 451 -1.51 20.46 -5.47
N LEU A 452 -0.36 20.06 -4.91
CA LEU A 452 -0.06 20.27 -3.49
C LEU A 452 0.64 21.61 -3.22
N THR A 453 0.11 22.39 -2.27
CA THR A 453 0.76 23.59 -1.75
C THR A 453 1.02 23.46 -0.25
N LEU A 454 2.27 23.62 0.17
CA LEU A 454 2.67 23.76 1.57
C LEU A 454 2.39 25.19 2.06
N TRP A 455 1.79 25.31 3.23
CA TRP A 455 1.57 26.56 3.95
C TRP A 455 2.27 26.51 5.31
N GLY A 456 3.18 27.47 5.53
CA GLY A 456 3.86 27.67 6.80
C GLY A 456 3.04 28.51 7.79
N ASP A 457 3.44 28.46 9.07
CA ASP A 457 2.88 29.20 10.21
C ASP A 457 2.65 30.70 9.95
N ASN A 458 3.59 31.34 9.26
CA ASN A 458 3.61 32.76 8.91
C ASN A 458 2.78 33.10 7.66
N GLY A 459 2.10 32.11 7.05
CA GLY A 459 1.31 32.27 5.84
C GLY A 459 2.12 32.24 4.54
N ALA A 460 3.42 31.92 4.58
CA ALA A 460 4.19 31.63 3.37
C ALA A 460 3.63 30.39 2.65
N MET A 461 3.48 30.51 1.33
CA MET A 461 3.01 29.44 0.45
C MET A 461 4.17 28.91 -0.40
N LEU A 462 4.22 27.59 -0.58
CA LEU A 462 5.21 26.91 -1.39
C LEU A 462 4.56 25.81 -2.22
N ASP A 463 4.60 25.99 -3.54
CA ASP A 463 4.14 25.01 -4.51
C ASP A 463 5.12 23.82 -4.54
N LEU A 464 4.62 22.62 -4.27
CA LEU A 464 5.44 21.40 -4.25
C LEU A 464 5.68 20.82 -5.66
N ASN A 465 5.07 21.40 -6.69
CA ASN A 465 5.20 21.01 -8.10
C ASN A 465 4.89 19.51 -8.35
N VAL A 466 3.96 18.95 -7.58
CA VAL A 466 3.43 17.59 -7.75
C VAL A 466 1.91 17.61 -7.76
N SER A 467 1.35 16.76 -8.62
CA SER A 467 -0.09 16.64 -8.84
C SER A 467 -0.53 15.19 -8.64
N TYR A 468 -1.68 14.99 -8.00
CA TYR A 468 -2.30 13.67 -7.81
C TYR A 468 -3.67 13.63 -8.45
N LEU A 469 -4.05 12.47 -9.01
CA LEU A 469 -5.41 12.23 -9.45
C LEU A 469 -6.23 11.72 -8.26
N TYR A 470 -7.21 12.51 -7.83
CA TYR A 470 -8.18 12.09 -6.83
C TYR A 470 -9.27 11.25 -7.50
N ILE A 471 -9.47 10.03 -7.00
CA ILE A 471 -10.48 9.08 -7.48
C ILE A 471 -11.42 8.72 -6.33
N ALA A 472 -12.67 8.37 -6.63
CA ALA A 472 -13.69 8.22 -5.60
C ALA A 472 -13.31 7.07 -4.64
N GLN A 473 -13.47 7.29 -3.32
CA GLN A 473 -13.02 6.31 -2.31
C GLN A 473 -13.81 5.00 -2.34
N ASP A 474 -14.96 5.05 -3.00
CA ASP A 474 -15.89 3.97 -3.29
C ASP A 474 -15.76 3.39 -4.70
N ASP A 475 -14.81 3.79 -5.55
CA ASP A 475 -14.58 3.30 -6.93
C ASP A 475 -13.06 3.35 -7.24
N ILE A 476 -12.35 2.24 -6.97
CA ILE A 476 -10.88 2.18 -6.91
C ILE A 476 -10.23 2.11 -8.30
N ASP A 477 -10.86 1.46 -9.25
CA ASP A 477 -10.29 1.24 -10.60
C ASP A 477 -10.88 2.17 -11.67
N MET A 478 -11.89 2.97 -11.32
CA MET A 478 -12.46 4.09 -12.07
C MET A 478 -13.43 3.69 -13.19
N ASP A 479 -14.11 2.55 -13.07
CA ASP A 479 -15.05 2.07 -14.08
C ASP A 479 -16.49 2.63 -13.92
N GLY A 480 -16.83 3.09 -12.72
CA GLY A 480 -18.12 3.70 -12.37
C GLY A 480 -19.10 2.79 -11.61
N VAL A 481 -18.73 1.55 -11.33
CA VAL A 481 -19.29 0.70 -10.28
C VAL A 481 -18.62 1.07 -8.95
N LEU A 482 -19.29 0.81 -7.81
CA LEU A 482 -18.71 1.09 -6.50
C LEU A 482 -18.17 -0.20 -5.85
N ASN A 483 -16.98 -0.18 -5.25
CA ASN A 483 -16.27 -1.26 -4.52
C ASN A 483 -17.12 -2.15 -3.57
N LEU A 484 -18.31 -1.73 -3.17
CA LEU A 484 -19.24 -2.52 -2.33
C LEU A 484 -20.18 -3.41 -3.17
N ASP A 485 -20.48 -2.96 -4.37
CA ASP A 485 -21.33 -3.57 -5.39
C ASP A 485 -20.49 -4.08 -6.60
N ASP A 486 -19.17 -3.90 -6.57
CA ASP A 486 -18.18 -4.31 -7.58
C ASP A 486 -17.48 -5.62 -7.17
N ASP A 487 -17.50 -6.60 -8.07
CA ASP A 487 -16.90 -7.93 -7.90
C ASP A 487 -15.42 -7.98 -8.32
N CYS A 488 -14.90 -6.93 -8.97
CA CYS A 488 -13.53 -6.79 -9.49
C CYS A 488 -12.78 -5.53 -9.02
N ASP A 489 -13.03 -5.07 -7.79
CA ASP A 489 -12.55 -3.88 -7.01
C ASP A 489 -11.16 -3.23 -7.25
N THR A 490 -10.34 -3.75 -8.17
CA THR A 490 -8.99 -3.30 -8.53
C THR A 490 -8.68 -3.41 -10.04
N VAL A 491 -9.63 -3.80 -10.89
CA VAL A 491 -9.44 -4.07 -12.33
C VAL A 491 -10.66 -3.63 -13.15
N ALA A 492 -10.63 -2.37 -13.60
CA ALA A 492 -11.73 -1.68 -14.25
C ALA A 492 -12.43 -2.47 -15.36
N GLY A 493 -13.76 -2.51 -15.30
CA GLY A 493 -14.59 -3.32 -16.18
C GLY A 493 -15.78 -2.61 -16.82
N THR A 494 -16.63 -3.42 -17.44
CA THR A 494 -17.96 -2.99 -17.92
C THR A 494 -19.04 -4.07 -17.77
N SER A 495 -18.73 -5.26 -17.22
CA SER A 495 -19.73 -6.30 -16.97
C SER A 495 -20.85 -5.80 -16.05
N THR A 496 -22.08 -6.26 -16.32
CA THR A 496 -23.29 -5.87 -15.60
C THR A 496 -24.23 -7.03 -15.24
N ILE A 497 -23.91 -8.27 -15.62
CA ILE A 497 -24.82 -9.42 -15.51
C ILE A 497 -24.37 -10.45 -14.46
N ASP A 498 -23.09 -10.87 -14.48
CA ASP A 498 -22.56 -11.97 -13.68
C ASP A 498 -21.67 -11.50 -12.51
N LEU A 499 -20.62 -10.73 -12.82
CA LEU A 499 -19.65 -10.13 -11.90
C LEU A 499 -19.59 -8.64 -12.23
N LEU A 500 -20.34 -7.85 -11.47
CA LEU A 500 -20.57 -6.43 -11.76
C LEU A 500 -19.24 -5.66 -11.58
N GLY A 501 -18.83 -4.86 -12.57
CA GLY A 501 -17.55 -4.12 -12.53
C GLY A 501 -16.32 -4.90 -13.02
N CYS A 502 -16.47 -6.16 -13.44
CA CYS A 502 -15.38 -6.91 -14.04
C CYS A 502 -15.13 -6.58 -15.52
N PRO A 503 -13.88 -6.78 -16.03
CA PRO A 503 -13.56 -6.65 -17.44
C PRO A 503 -14.53 -7.41 -18.33
N ASP A 504 -14.95 -6.76 -19.41
CA ASP A 504 -15.89 -7.22 -20.41
C ASP A 504 -15.36 -6.69 -21.75
N GLN A 505 -14.73 -7.57 -22.52
CA GLN A 505 -13.91 -7.19 -23.67
C GLN A 505 -14.72 -6.86 -24.94
N ASP A 506 -15.89 -7.47 -25.11
CA ASP A 506 -16.72 -7.34 -26.31
C ASP A 506 -18.04 -6.56 -26.09
N GLY A 507 -18.47 -6.39 -24.84
CA GLY A 507 -19.53 -5.47 -24.42
C GLY A 507 -20.92 -6.10 -24.34
N ASP A 508 -21.04 -7.41 -24.14
CA ASP A 508 -22.32 -8.10 -23.99
C ASP A 508 -22.93 -7.96 -22.58
N GLY A 509 -22.07 -7.69 -21.57
CA GLY A 509 -22.42 -7.48 -20.17
C GLY A 509 -22.09 -8.64 -19.23
N TYR A 510 -21.50 -9.74 -19.69
CA TYR A 510 -20.82 -10.76 -18.89
C TYR A 510 -19.34 -10.42 -18.71
N SER A 511 -18.67 -11.03 -17.73
CA SER A 511 -17.26 -10.75 -17.41
C SER A 511 -16.30 -11.72 -18.08
N ASP A 512 -15.12 -11.24 -18.52
CA ASP A 512 -14.00 -12.01 -19.10
C ASP A 512 -13.59 -13.28 -18.29
N THR A 513 -14.04 -13.41 -17.04
CA THR A 513 -13.75 -14.53 -16.12
C THR A 513 -14.95 -15.46 -15.89
N GLY A 514 -16.18 -14.96 -16.00
CA GLY A 514 -17.41 -15.75 -15.95
C GLY A 514 -17.92 -16.19 -17.33
N ASP A 515 -17.40 -15.56 -18.38
CA ASP A 515 -17.67 -15.81 -19.78
C ASP A 515 -16.75 -16.90 -20.36
N ALA A 516 -17.35 -17.84 -21.10
CA ALA A 516 -16.64 -18.89 -21.83
C ALA A 516 -15.99 -18.40 -23.16
N PHE A 517 -16.50 -17.31 -23.74
CA PHE A 517 -16.06 -16.70 -25.00
C PHE A 517 -15.79 -15.17 -24.91
N PRO A 518 -14.81 -14.67 -24.09
CA PRO A 518 -14.50 -13.24 -23.83
C PRO A 518 -14.04 -12.36 -25.01
N SER A 519 -14.59 -12.55 -26.20
CA SER A 519 -14.32 -11.79 -27.42
C SER A 519 -15.42 -11.93 -28.49
N ASP A 520 -16.53 -12.62 -28.19
CA ASP A 520 -17.70 -12.74 -29.05
C ASP A 520 -19.00 -12.43 -28.28
N ALA A 521 -19.45 -11.18 -28.36
CA ALA A 521 -20.64 -10.64 -27.67
C ALA A 521 -22.00 -11.29 -28.04
N GLY A 522 -22.00 -12.42 -28.75
CA GLY A 522 -23.15 -13.30 -28.95
C GLY A 522 -23.21 -14.48 -27.97
N GLU A 523 -22.10 -14.87 -27.35
CA GLU A 523 -21.95 -16.11 -26.58
C GLU A 523 -21.26 -15.86 -25.24
N TRP A 524 -21.86 -16.30 -24.14
CA TRP A 524 -21.31 -16.06 -22.78
C TRP A 524 -21.21 -17.31 -21.90
N ASN A 525 -21.70 -18.46 -22.37
CA ASN A 525 -21.75 -19.70 -21.60
C ASN A 525 -21.56 -20.91 -22.53
N ASP A 526 -20.89 -21.93 -21.99
CA ASP A 526 -20.65 -23.23 -22.60
C ASP A 526 -21.07 -24.28 -21.55
N SER A 527 -22.31 -24.76 -21.65
CA SER A 527 -22.98 -25.54 -20.61
C SER A 527 -22.49 -26.99 -20.50
N ASP A 528 -21.83 -27.54 -21.52
CA ASP A 528 -21.34 -28.92 -21.55
C ASP A 528 -19.82 -29.06 -21.82
N GLY A 529 -19.18 -28.04 -22.38
CA GLY A 529 -17.73 -27.85 -22.42
C GLY A 529 -17.05 -28.21 -23.74
N ASP A 530 -17.75 -28.12 -24.88
CA ASP A 530 -17.18 -28.47 -26.19
C ASP A 530 -16.54 -27.31 -26.98
N GLY A 531 -16.80 -26.06 -26.57
CA GLY A 531 -16.27 -24.85 -27.19
C GLY A 531 -17.16 -24.21 -28.25
N VAL A 532 -18.46 -24.51 -28.31
CA VAL A 532 -19.50 -23.67 -28.93
C VAL A 532 -20.39 -23.08 -27.84
N GLY A 533 -20.94 -21.87 -28.07
CA GLY A 533 -21.71 -21.14 -27.08
C GLY A 533 -23.20 -21.44 -27.08
N ASP A 534 -23.82 -21.45 -25.90
CA ASP A 534 -25.22 -21.81 -25.63
C ASP A 534 -26.28 -21.07 -26.50
N ASN A 535 -25.97 -19.89 -27.08
CA ASN A 535 -26.94 -19.14 -27.91
C ASN A 535 -26.84 -19.48 -29.41
N GLY A 536 -25.65 -19.89 -29.85
CA GLY A 536 -25.35 -20.30 -31.22
C GLY A 536 -25.43 -21.82 -31.43
N ASP A 537 -25.34 -22.58 -30.35
CA ASP A 537 -25.49 -24.02 -30.31
C ASP A 537 -26.97 -24.47 -30.36
N ALA A 538 -27.23 -25.51 -31.14
CA ALA A 538 -28.52 -26.20 -31.22
C ALA A 538 -28.76 -27.17 -30.05
N PHE A 539 -27.69 -27.71 -29.42
CA PHE A 539 -27.74 -28.70 -28.34
C PHE A 539 -26.90 -28.33 -27.10
N PRO A 540 -27.18 -27.21 -26.37
CA PRO A 540 -26.36 -26.68 -25.27
C PRO A 540 -26.24 -27.53 -23.98
N LEU A 541 -26.39 -28.84 -24.05
CA LEU A 541 -26.26 -29.80 -22.94
C LEU A 541 -25.65 -31.14 -23.40
N ASP A 542 -25.18 -31.26 -24.65
CA ASP A 542 -24.53 -32.43 -25.21
C ASP A 542 -23.28 -32.05 -26.01
N ALA A 543 -22.13 -32.07 -25.32
CA ALA A 543 -20.77 -31.77 -25.82
C ALA A 543 -20.26 -32.67 -26.98
N THR A 544 -21.15 -33.39 -27.66
CA THR A 544 -20.89 -34.12 -28.89
C THR A 544 -21.66 -33.57 -30.09
N GLU A 545 -22.59 -32.63 -29.90
CA GLU A 545 -23.44 -32.03 -30.94
C GLU A 545 -23.50 -30.50 -30.83
N THR A 546 -23.26 -29.77 -31.93
CA THR A 546 -23.23 -28.29 -31.92
C THR A 546 -24.10 -27.62 -32.97
N LEU A 547 -24.62 -28.40 -33.92
CA LEU A 547 -25.32 -27.91 -35.11
C LEU A 547 -26.49 -28.83 -35.42
N ASP A 548 -27.62 -28.22 -35.72
CA ASP A 548 -28.80 -28.78 -36.36
C ASP A 548 -28.99 -27.98 -37.66
N THR A 549 -28.63 -28.56 -38.80
CA THR A 549 -28.50 -27.77 -40.04
C THR A 549 -29.83 -27.61 -40.80
N ASP A 550 -30.81 -28.48 -40.56
CA ASP A 550 -32.12 -28.45 -41.22
C ASP A 550 -33.32 -28.22 -40.29
N GLY A 551 -33.15 -28.41 -38.97
CA GLY A 551 -34.06 -27.99 -37.92
C GLY A 551 -35.00 -29.08 -37.41
N ASP A 552 -34.63 -30.36 -37.50
CA ASP A 552 -35.47 -31.49 -37.13
C ASP A 552 -35.40 -31.87 -35.62
N GLY A 553 -34.27 -31.55 -34.97
CA GLY A 553 -33.99 -31.80 -33.56
C GLY A 553 -33.01 -32.93 -33.24
N VAL A 554 -32.30 -33.48 -34.23
CA VAL A 554 -31.12 -34.35 -34.05
C VAL A 554 -29.84 -33.60 -34.48
N GLY A 555 -28.72 -33.91 -33.83
CA GLY A 555 -27.45 -33.18 -34.04
C GLY A 555 -26.63 -33.75 -35.17
N ASN A 556 -25.99 -32.86 -35.94
CA ASN A 556 -25.19 -33.17 -37.15
C ASN A 556 -24.17 -34.33 -37.05
N ASN A 557 -23.68 -34.72 -35.85
CA ASN A 557 -22.76 -35.86 -35.68
C ASN A 557 -23.44 -37.17 -35.24
N ALA A 558 -24.72 -37.10 -34.83
CA ALA A 558 -25.59 -38.22 -34.46
C ALA A 558 -26.70 -38.48 -35.50
N ASP A 559 -26.93 -37.51 -36.37
CA ASP A 559 -27.80 -37.56 -37.54
C ASP A 559 -27.02 -38.09 -38.75
N ASP A 560 -27.51 -39.16 -39.36
CA ASP A 560 -26.92 -39.75 -40.56
C ASP A 560 -27.25 -38.95 -41.85
N PHE A 561 -28.27 -38.07 -41.82
CA PHE A 561 -28.68 -37.18 -42.92
C PHE A 561 -28.83 -35.69 -42.54
N PRO A 562 -27.75 -34.96 -42.13
CA PRO A 562 -27.79 -33.57 -41.60
C PRO A 562 -28.27 -32.44 -42.54
N LEU A 563 -29.07 -32.72 -43.56
CA LEU A 563 -29.62 -31.77 -44.53
C LEU A 563 -31.06 -32.12 -44.99
N ASP A 564 -31.67 -33.22 -44.55
CA ASP A 564 -33.08 -33.55 -44.82
C ASP A 564 -33.90 -33.69 -43.51
N PRO A 565 -34.73 -32.69 -43.13
CA PRO A 565 -35.40 -32.61 -41.83
C PRO A 565 -36.61 -33.55 -41.70
N ASN A 566 -36.52 -34.74 -42.29
CA ASN A 566 -37.51 -35.81 -42.26
C ASN A 566 -36.85 -37.19 -42.05
N GLU A 567 -35.52 -37.29 -42.07
CA GLU A 567 -34.74 -38.51 -41.89
C GLU A 567 -33.57 -38.22 -40.95
N ASP A 568 -33.50 -38.89 -39.80
CA ASP A 568 -32.49 -38.67 -38.76
C ASP A 568 -31.61 -39.91 -38.48
N THR A 569 -31.98 -41.06 -39.04
CA THR A 569 -31.47 -42.38 -38.66
C THR A 569 -31.21 -43.22 -39.93
N ASP A 570 -30.00 -43.78 -40.04
CA ASP A 570 -29.66 -44.86 -40.96
C ASP A 570 -29.35 -46.13 -40.13
N SER A 571 -30.39 -46.92 -39.83
CA SER A 571 -30.28 -48.02 -38.86
C SER A 571 -29.32 -49.16 -39.27
N ASP A 572 -28.90 -49.23 -40.54
CA ASP A 572 -27.97 -50.23 -41.05
C ASP A 572 -26.75 -49.68 -41.83
N GLY A 573 -26.80 -48.44 -42.31
CA GLY A 573 -25.66 -47.66 -42.79
C GLY A 573 -25.46 -47.67 -44.31
N ASP A 574 -26.53 -47.77 -45.12
CA ASP A 574 -26.44 -47.86 -46.58
C ASP A 574 -26.64 -46.54 -47.34
N GLY A 575 -27.13 -45.50 -46.65
CA GLY A 575 -27.34 -44.16 -47.18
C GLY A 575 -28.77 -43.84 -47.61
N VAL A 576 -29.77 -44.59 -47.16
CA VAL A 576 -31.21 -44.24 -47.21
C VAL A 576 -31.81 -44.24 -45.80
N GLY A 577 -32.53 -43.18 -45.44
CA GLY A 577 -33.05 -42.99 -44.08
C GLY A 577 -34.26 -43.84 -43.73
N ASP A 578 -34.38 -44.22 -42.46
CA ASP A 578 -35.37 -45.17 -41.92
C ASP A 578 -36.85 -44.88 -42.27
N ASN A 579 -37.26 -43.65 -42.58
CA ASN A 579 -38.64 -43.33 -42.99
C ASN A 579 -38.87 -43.38 -44.51
N ALA A 580 -37.81 -43.28 -45.31
CA ALA A 580 -37.80 -43.48 -46.76
C ALA A 580 -37.56 -44.94 -47.13
N ASP A 581 -36.84 -45.68 -46.28
CA ASP A 581 -36.45 -47.06 -46.51
C ASP A 581 -37.58 -48.08 -46.27
N VAL A 582 -37.66 -49.11 -47.12
CA VAL A 582 -38.63 -50.21 -46.98
C VAL A 582 -38.12 -51.35 -46.09
N PHE A 583 -36.80 -51.53 -46.00
CA PHE A 583 -36.13 -52.49 -45.13
C PHE A 583 -35.02 -51.82 -44.27
N PRO A 584 -35.36 -50.94 -43.30
CA PRO A 584 -34.38 -50.14 -42.52
C PRO A 584 -33.42 -50.92 -41.59
N ASN A 585 -33.16 -52.20 -41.83
CA ASN A 585 -32.28 -53.06 -41.03
C ASN A 585 -31.48 -54.07 -41.90
N ASP A 586 -31.49 -53.92 -43.24
CA ASP A 586 -30.65 -54.68 -44.17
C ASP A 586 -29.94 -53.72 -45.16
N PRO A 587 -28.63 -53.45 -44.98
CA PRO A 587 -27.88 -52.39 -45.67
C PRO A 587 -27.52 -52.73 -47.12
N ASN A 588 -28.38 -53.51 -47.76
CA ASN A 588 -28.32 -53.89 -49.15
C ASN A 588 -29.68 -53.68 -49.83
N GLU A 589 -30.76 -53.33 -49.11
CA GLU A 589 -32.14 -53.35 -49.61
C GLU A 589 -32.93 -52.10 -49.20
N THR A 590 -33.04 -51.10 -50.09
CA THR A 590 -33.73 -49.84 -49.76
C THR A 590 -35.14 -49.72 -50.32
N MET A 591 -35.51 -50.61 -51.24
CA MET A 591 -36.70 -50.48 -52.09
C MET A 591 -37.35 -51.83 -52.36
N ASP A 592 -38.68 -51.82 -52.43
CA ASP A 592 -39.53 -52.96 -52.84
C ASP A 592 -40.49 -52.43 -53.93
N SER A 593 -40.06 -52.57 -55.19
CA SER A 593 -40.69 -51.93 -56.34
C SER A 593 -42.06 -52.52 -56.70
N ASP A 594 -42.34 -53.78 -56.31
CA ASP A 594 -43.60 -54.48 -56.63
C ASP A 594 -44.46 -54.89 -55.41
N ASN A 595 -43.90 -54.76 -54.20
CA ASN A 595 -44.52 -54.97 -52.88
C ASN A 595 -44.75 -56.46 -52.51
N ASP A 596 -43.81 -57.30 -52.90
CA ASP A 596 -43.67 -58.73 -52.59
C ASP A 596 -43.15 -59.00 -51.15
N GLY A 597 -42.22 -58.15 -50.67
CA GLY A 597 -41.53 -58.29 -49.39
C GLY A 597 -40.10 -58.84 -49.47
N VAL A 598 -39.54 -58.99 -50.67
CA VAL A 598 -38.09 -59.08 -50.94
C VAL A 598 -37.62 -57.74 -51.52
N GLY A 599 -36.40 -57.30 -51.19
CA GLY A 599 -35.86 -56.02 -51.67
C GLY A 599 -35.26 -56.11 -53.08
N ASP A 600 -35.28 -54.98 -53.79
CA ASP A 600 -34.91 -54.85 -55.21
C ASP A 600 -33.47 -55.32 -55.58
N ASN A 601 -32.54 -55.45 -54.63
CA ASN A 601 -31.17 -55.92 -54.89
C ASN A 601 -30.99 -57.43 -54.62
N ALA A 602 -31.82 -58.01 -53.75
CA ALA A 602 -31.89 -59.45 -53.49
C ALA A 602 -32.91 -60.16 -54.38
N ASP A 603 -33.93 -59.43 -54.84
CA ASP A 603 -34.91 -59.90 -55.81
C ASP A 603 -34.30 -59.94 -57.22
N MET A 604 -34.35 -61.11 -57.85
CA MET A 604 -33.90 -61.30 -59.23
C MET A 604 -34.88 -60.73 -60.28
N PHE A 605 -36.12 -60.39 -59.89
CA PHE A 605 -37.18 -59.80 -60.72
C PHE A 605 -37.98 -58.67 -60.03
N PRO A 606 -37.36 -57.55 -59.60
CA PRO A 606 -37.99 -56.50 -58.74
C PRO A 606 -39.27 -55.79 -59.23
N ASP A 607 -39.75 -56.11 -60.44
CA ASP A 607 -40.96 -55.56 -61.07
C ASP A 607 -42.12 -56.61 -61.12
N ASN A 608 -41.96 -57.80 -60.53
CA ASN A 608 -42.87 -58.94 -60.64
C ASN A 608 -43.03 -59.79 -59.36
N ALA A 609 -43.95 -59.35 -58.48
CA ALA A 609 -44.30 -59.88 -57.14
C ALA A 609 -44.83 -61.34 -57.04
N PHE A 610 -44.41 -62.20 -57.95
CA PHE A 610 -44.66 -63.64 -57.98
C PHE A 610 -43.39 -64.45 -58.25
N GLU A 611 -42.27 -63.81 -58.59
CA GLU A 611 -40.96 -64.43 -58.86
C GLU A 611 -39.89 -63.60 -58.15
N TYR A 612 -39.14 -64.17 -57.21
CA TYR A 612 -38.10 -63.46 -56.44
C TYR A 612 -36.79 -64.24 -56.31
N VAL A 613 -36.71 -65.42 -56.92
CA VAL A 613 -35.50 -66.26 -56.99
C VAL A 613 -35.33 -66.76 -58.42
N ASP A 614 -34.09 -66.70 -58.88
CA ASP A 614 -33.56 -67.39 -60.05
C ASP A 614 -32.42 -68.28 -59.52
N SER A 615 -32.73 -69.56 -59.27
CA SER A 615 -31.86 -70.47 -58.52
C SER A 615 -30.63 -70.96 -59.32
N ASP A 616 -30.55 -70.68 -60.62
CA ASP A 616 -29.42 -71.05 -61.47
C ASP A 616 -28.82 -69.88 -62.28
N GLY A 617 -29.59 -68.79 -62.49
CA GLY A 617 -29.11 -67.49 -62.96
C GLY A 617 -29.28 -67.23 -64.45
N ASP A 618 -30.25 -67.85 -65.13
CA ASP A 618 -30.46 -67.68 -66.58
C ASP A 618 -31.47 -66.58 -66.98
N GLY A 619 -32.21 -66.03 -66.00
CA GLY A 619 -33.19 -64.97 -66.19
C GLY A 619 -34.64 -65.42 -66.28
N ALA A 620 -34.98 -66.66 -65.93
CA ALA A 620 -36.34 -67.08 -65.60
C ALA A 620 -36.50 -67.35 -64.09
N GLY A 621 -37.65 -66.95 -63.53
CA GLY A 621 -37.91 -67.12 -62.10
C GLY A 621 -38.35 -68.55 -61.75
N ASP A 622 -37.94 -69.03 -60.58
CA ASP A 622 -38.14 -70.42 -60.10
C ASP A 622 -39.57 -70.95 -60.21
N ASN A 623 -40.60 -70.09 -60.19
CA ASN A 623 -42.01 -70.51 -60.27
C ASN A 623 -42.57 -70.50 -61.70
N ALA A 624 -41.87 -69.85 -62.64
CA ALA A 624 -42.15 -69.83 -64.08
C ALA A 624 -41.26 -70.81 -64.87
N ASP A 625 -40.08 -71.12 -64.36
CA ASP A 625 -39.11 -72.04 -64.96
C ASP A 625 -39.52 -73.51 -64.76
N MET A 626 -39.30 -74.32 -65.80
CA MET A 626 -39.52 -75.76 -65.80
C MET A 626 -38.32 -76.56 -65.25
N PHE A 627 -37.11 -76.00 -65.30
CA PHE A 627 -35.88 -76.54 -64.72
C PHE A 627 -35.09 -75.50 -63.89
N PRO A 628 -35.62 -75.00 -62.74
CA PRO A 628 -35.00 -73.95 -61.90
C PRO A 628 -33.60 -74.23 -61.30
N PHE A 629 -32.86 -75.24 -61.77
CA PHE A 629 -31.53 -75.60 -61.29
C PHE A 629 -30.55 -75.97 -62.43
N ASP A 630 -30.86 -75.62 -63.68
CA ASP A 630 -29.98 -75.75 -64.84
C ASP A 630 -30.09 -74.51 -65.74
N ALA A 631 -29.15 -73.57 -65.55
CA ALA A 631 -29.07 -72.24 -66.17
C ALA A 631 -28.89 -72.18 -67.70
N ASN A 632 -29.23 -73.27 -68.37
CA ASN A 632 -29.29 -73.36 -69.81
C ASN A 632 -30.71 -73.69 -70.28
N GLU A 633 -31.69 -73.91 -69.38
CA GLU A 633 -32.93 -74.64 -69.69
C GLU A 633 -34.23 -74.06 -69.11
N THR A 634 -34.56 -72.80 -69.40
CA THR A 634 -35.90 -72.24 -69.04
C THR A 634 -37.16 -73.03 -69.48
N MET A 635 -37.07 -73.91 -70.50
CA MET A 635 -38.25 -74.51 -71.15
C MET A 635 -38.07 -75.98 -71.55
N ASP A 636 -39.16 -76.72 -71.38
CA ASP A 636 -39.43 -78.05 -71.96
C ASP A 636 -40.62 -77.89 -72.93
N SER A 637 -40.36 -77.71 -74.22
CA SER A 637 -41.40 -77.35 -75.19
C SER A 637 -42.41 -78.46 -75.50
N ASP A 638 -42.12 -79.73 -75.16
CA ASP A 638 -43.00 -80.87 -75.46
C ASP A 638 -43.32 -81.82 -74.29
N GLY A 639 -42.66 -81.67 -73.14
CA GLY A 639 -42.95 -82.32 -71.87
C GLY A 639 -42.18 -83.62 -71.62
N ASP A 640 -40.99 -83.75 -72.19
CA ASP A 640 -40.09 -84.91 -72.17
C ASP A 640 -39.23 -85.00 -70.89
N GLY A 641 -38.81 -83.85 -70.37
CA GLY A 641 -37.91 -83.72 -69.23
C GLY A 641 -36.42 -83.53 -69.57
N VAL A 642 -36.08 -83.22 -70.82
CA VAL A 642 -34.81 -82.58 -71.23
C VAL A 642 -35.14 -81.18 -71.77
N GLY A 643 -34.36 -80.17 -71.38
CA GLY A 643 -34.60 -78.79 -71.80
C GLY A 643 -34.19 -78.49 -73.24
N ASP A 644 -34.83 -77.46 -73.82
CA ASP A 644 -34.75 -77.10 -75.23
C ASP A 644 -33.34 -76.74 -75.77
N ASN A 645 -32.32 -76.47 -74.95
CA ASN A 645 -30.96 -76.10 -75.42
C ASN A 645 -29.95 -77.27 -75.38
N ALA A 646 -30.09 -78.20 -74.45
CA ALA A 646 -29.31 -79.43 -74.32
C ALA A 646 -29.94 -80.59 -75.08
N ASP A 647 -31.25 -80.51 -75.34
CA ASP A 647 -31.93 -81.38 -76.30
C ASP A 647 -31.49 -81.03 -77.74
N ALA A 648 -30.99 -82.05 -78.46
CA ALA A 648 -30.69 -81.93 -79.88
C ALA A 648 -31.96 -81.90 -80.77
N PHE A 649 -33.13 -82.24 -80.22
CA PHE A 649 -34.44 -82.36 -80.87
C PHE A 649 -35.63 -81.76 -80.06
N PRO A 650 -35.61 -80.46 -79.67
CA PRO A 650 -36.49 -79.81 -78.66
C PRO A 650 -38.02 -79.77 -78.88
N LEU A 651 -38.55 -80.53 -79.83
CA LEU A 651 -39.98 -80.57 -80.20
C LEU A 651 -40.45 -81.99 -80.56
N ASP A 652 -39.62 -83.02 -80.30
CA ASP A 652 -39.99 -84.43 -80.38
C ASP A 652 -39.50 -85.20 -79.14
N ALA A 653 -40.39 -85.28 -78.14
CA ALA A 653 -40.34 -86.00 -76.85
C ALA A 653 -39.98 -87.51 -76.86
N THR A 654 -39.24 -87.95 -77.87
CA THR A 654 -38.76 -89.32 -78.06
C THR A 654 -37.27 -89.39 -78.44
N GLU A 655 -36.58 -88.26 -78.70
CA GLU A 655 -35.16 -88.15 -79.09
C GLU A 655 -34.49 -86.99 -78.34
N THR A 656 -33.31 -87.17 -77.71
CA THR A 656 -32.74 -86.11 -76.84
C THR A 656 -31.23 -85.81 -76.90
N LYS A 657 -30.43 -86.52 -77.71
CA LYS A 657 -28.94 -86.33 -77.75
C LYS A 657 -28.33 -86.57 -79.13
N ASP A 658 -27.15 -85.99 -79.37
CA ASP A 658 -26.34 -86.19 -80.59
C ASP A 658 -24.86 -86.32 -80.19
N SER A 659 -24.47 -87.52 -79.76
CA SER A 659 -23.28 -87.72 -78.90
C SER A 659 -21.91 -87.59 -79.60
N ASP A 660 -21.81 -87.54 -80.93
CA ASP A 660 -20.59 -87.12 -81.63
C ASP A 660 -20.68 -85.79 -82.37
N ASN A 661 -21.74 -85.03 -82.10
CA ASN A 661 -21.98 -83.69 -82.64
C ASN A 661 -21.97 -83.69 -84.19
N ASP A 662 -22.61 -84.72 -84.75
CA ASP A 662 -22.75 -85.06 -86.19
C ASP A 662 -24.10 -84.59 -86.74
N GLY A 663 -25.16 -84.68 -85.91
CA GLY A 663 -26.48 -84.09 -86.13
C GLY A 663 -27.67 -85.07 -86.09
N ILE A 664 -27.57 -86.25 -85.46
CA ILE A 664 -28.64 -87.27 -85.44
C ILE A 664 -28.91 -87.79 -84.01
N GLY A 665 -30.19 -87.87 -83.65
CA GLY A 665 -30.68 -88.32 -82.34
C GLY A 665 -30.20 -89.71 -81.93
N ASP A 666 -29.57 -89.83 -80.75
CA ASP A 666 -28.99 -91.05 -80.18
C ASP A 666 -29.99 -92.23 -80.07
N ASN A 667 -31.30 -91.97 -79.88
CA ASN A 667 -32.30 -93.05 -79.79
C ASN A 667 -32.68 -93.58 -81.20
N SER A 668 -32.43 -92.77 -82.23
CA SER A 668 -32.51 -93.08 -83.66
C SER A 668 -31.16 -93.48 -84.30
N ASP A 669 -30.01 -93.15 -83.70
CA ASP A 669 -28.65 -93.40 -84.19
C ASP A 669 -27.99 -94.69 -83.59
N SER A 670 -26.69 -94.85 -83.79
CA SER A 670 -25.90 -96.06 -83.70
C SER A 670 -24.41 -95.88 -83.28
N HIS A 671 -23.71 -94.70 -83.28
CA HIS A 671 -22.20 -94.57 -83.04
C HIS A 671 -21.50 -93.18 -82.66
N PRO A 672 -20.57 -92.98 -81.63
CA PRO A 672 -19.89 -91.63 -81.32
C PRO A 672 -18.40 -91.38 -80.70
N PHE A 673 -17.91 -90.07 -80.56
CA PHE A 673 -16.91 -89.30 -79.64
C PHE A 673 -15.38 -88.82 -79.94
N ILE A 674 -14.94 -87.50 -79.83
CA ILE A 674 -13.49 -86.91 -79.77
C ILE A 674 -13.24 -85.39 -79.24
N ASN A 675 -12.07 -84.91 -78.68
CA ASN A 675 -11.59 -83.44 -78.54
C ASN A 675 -10.02 -83.09 -78.28
N ASN A 676 -9.53 -81.80 -78.07
CA ASN A 676 -8.10 -81.22 -78.18
C ASN A 676 -7.47 -80.17 -77.12
N PHE A 677 -6.55 -79.17 -77.42
CA PHE A 677 -5.45 -78.56 -76.52
C PHE A 677 -4.74 -77.14 -76.86
N ILE A 678 -3.76 -76.55 -76.05
CA ILE A 678 -3.17 -75.12 -76.05
C ILE A 678 -1.62 -74.89 -75.58
N ASP A 679 -0.95 -73.68 -75.62
CA ASP A 679 0.55 -73.37 -75.31
C ASP A 679 1.01 -71.87 -74.84
N SER A 680 2.31 -71.51 -74.52
CA SER A 680 2.85 -70.24 -73.79
C SER A 680 4.28 -69.56 -74.12
N ASP A 681 4.88 -68.61 -73.29
CA ASP A 681 5.83 -67.44 -73.65
C ASP A 681 7.29 -67.19 -72.93
N ASN A 682 7.90 -65.95 -72.71
CA ASN A 682 9.32 -65.64 -73.17
C ASN A 682 10.62 -65.20 -72.38
N ASP A 683 10.69 -64.67 -71.14
CA ASP A 683 11.97 -64.83 -70.38
C ASP A 683 12.21 -66.32 -70.06
N ARG A 684 11.10 -67.09 -70.20
CA ARG A 684 10.86 -68.53 -70.16
C ARG A 684 10.46 -69.07 -68.80
N VAL A 685 10.33 -68.19 -67.82
CA VAL A 685 9.38 -68.39 -66.76
C VAL A 685 8.00 -68.25 -67.42
N VAL A 686 7.27 -69.35 -67.66
CA VAL A 686 5.87 -69.24 -68.11
C VAL A 686 5.12 -68.41 -67.08
N ASP A 687 4.52 -67.32 -67.52
CA ASP A 687 4.60 -65.93 -67.03
C ASP A 687 4.56 -65.57 -65.51
N LEU A 688 4.81 -66.48 -64.57
CA LEU A 688 4.23 -66.42 -63.22
C LEU A 688 5.21 -66.25 -62.04
N MET A 689 6.53 -66.09 -62.27
CA MET A 689 7.55 -66.27 -61.20
C MET A 689 8.81 -65.38 -61.34
N ASP A 690 8.66 -64.09 -61.63
CA ASP A 690 9.76 -63.09 -61.68
C ASP A 690 9.40 -61.77 -60.97
N GLU A 691 10.40 -60.94 -60.63
CA GLU A 691 10.27 -59.71 -59.81
C GLU A 691 10.42 -58.39 -60.59
N PHE A 692 11.08 -58.38 -61.75
CA PHE A 692 11.04 -57.25 -62.70
C PHE A 692 10.59 -57.77 -64.08
N PRO A 693 9.35 -58.28 -64.24
CA PRO A 693 8.85 -59.00 -65.43
C PRO A 693 8.65 -58.13 -66.70
N SER A 694 9.38 -57.03 -66.78
CA SER A 694 9.47 -56.11 -67.92
C SER A 694 10.87 -55.48 -68.08
N ASP A 695 11.72 -55.50 -67.05
CA ASP A 695 13.16 -55.20 -67.14
C ASP A 695 13.96 -56.45 -66.80
N ALA A 696 14.32 -57.23 -67.82
CA ALA A 696 15.10 -58.46 -67.69
C ALA A 696 16.57 -58.26 -67.21
N THR A 697 16.95 -57.08 -66.70
CA THR A 697 18.32 -56.78 -66.20
C THR A 697 18.43 -56.54 -64.71
N GLN A 698 17.31 -56.22 -64.05
CA GLN A 698 17.13 -56.27 -62.60
C GLN A 698 16.08 -57.37 -62.30
N TRP A 699 16.00 -57.83 -61.05
CA TRP A 699 14.94 -58.72 -60.54
C TRP A 699 14.95 -58.77 -59.00
N LEU A 700 15.56 -57.76 -58.34
CA LEU A 700 15.71 -57.65 -56.88
C LEU A 700 16.19 -56.25 -56.45
N ASP A 701 15.75 -55.78 -55.27
CA ASP A 701 16.16 -54.53 -54.56
C ASP A 701 15.98 -54.75 -53.04
N ALA A 702 17.02 -54.54 -52.21
CA ALA A 702 17.05 -55.03 -50.82
C ALA A 702 17.05 -53.98 -49.70
N ASP A 703 17.72 -52.83 -49.83
CA ASP A 703 17.69 -51.78 -48.78
C ASP A 703 16.65 -50.68 -49.05
N GLY A 704 16.10 -50.66 -50.27
CA GLY A 704 14.93 -49.87 -50.63
C GLY A 704 15.20 -48.38 -50.77
N ASP A 705 16.45 -47.96 -50.97
CA ASP A 705 16.79 -46.59 -51.40
C ASP A 705 16.34 -46.30 -52.85
N GLY A 706 15.97 -47.34 -53.60
CA GLY A 706 15.43 -47.31 -54.96
C GLY A 706 16.42 -47.70 -56.05
N TYR A 707 17.61 -48.19 -55.69
CA TYR A 707 18.68 -48.57 -56.62
C TYR A 707 19.03 -50.06 -56.50
N GLY A 708 18.52 -50.87 -57.44
CA GLY A 708 18.57 -52.33 -57.34
C GLY A 708 19.98 -52.92 -57.18
N ASP A 709 20.11 -53.80 -56.18
CA ASP A 709 21.31 -54.49 -55.65
C ASP A 709 22.34 -54.99 -56.66
N ASN A 710 21.90 -55.27 -57.89
CA ASN A 710 22.78 -55.74 -58.95
C ASN A 710 23.78 -54.63 -59.31
N THR A 711 24.94 -54.65 -58.65
CA THR A 711 26.06 -53.71 -58.86
C THR A 711 26.58 -53.60 -60.31
N SER A 712 26.11 -54.48 -61.22
CA SER A 712 26.38 -54.44 -62.67
C SER A 712 25.18 -54.02 -63.52
N GLY A 713 24.02 -53.79 -62.90
CA GLY A 713 22.81 -53.24 -63.49
C GLY A 713 22.89 -51.70 -63.62
N ASN A 714 21.76 -51.10 -63.99
CA ASN A 714 21.67 -49.65 -64.19
C ASN A 714 21.47 -48.93 -62.85
N ASN A 715 22.21 -47.83 -62.64
CA ASN A 715 22.28 -47.07 -61.38
C ASN A 715 22.40 -47.96 -60.14
N PRO A 716 23.55 -48.63 -59.92
CA PRO A 716 23.74 -49.47 -58.74
C PRO A 716 23.99 -48.62 -57.50
N ASP A 717 23.43 -49.03 -56.36
CA ASP A 717 23.83 -48.46 -55.07
C ASP A 717 25.26 -48.92 -54.69
N LEU A 718 26.03 -47.98 -54.13
CA LEU A 718 27.37 -48.19 -53.60
C LEU A 718 27.37 -48.46 -52.08
N PHE A 719 26.24 -48.24 -51.39
CA PHE A 719 26.08 -48.60 -49.98
C PHE A 719 24.76 -49.35 -49.69
N PRO A 720 24.53 -50.59 -50.21
CA PRO A 720 23.22 -51.33 -50.20
C PRO A 720 22.71 -51.81 -48.83
N THR A 721 22.87 -50.96 -47.82
CA THR A 721 22.55 -51.11 -46.39
C THR A 721 22.52 -49.76 -45.65
N VAL A 722 22.86 -48.63 -46.30
CA VAL A 722 23.05 -47.31 -45.68
C VAL A 722 22.34 -46.22 -46.50
N SER A 723 21.01 -46.33 -46.63
CA SER A 723 20.08 -45.43 -47.34
C SER A 723 20.19 -43.90 -47.17
N SER A 724 21.15 -43.38 -46.40
CA SER A 724 21.55 -41.95 -46.39
C SER A 724 22.76 -41.62 -47.27
N GLN A 725 23.44 -42.63 -47.82
CA GLN A 725 24.61 -42.54 -48.69
C GLN A 725 24.44 -43.55 -49.83
N TRP A 726 24.74 -43.15 -51.06
CA TRP A 726 24.75 -44.00 -52.26
C TRP A 726 25.88 -43.56 -53.22
N SER A 727 26.79 -42.70 -52.74
CA SER A 727 27.94 -42.16 -53.47
C SER A 727 29.05 -41.69 -52.51
N ASP A 728 30.28 -41.93 -52.97
CA ASP A 728 31.56 -41.54 -52.37
C ASP A 728 32.49 -41.28 -53.57
N ILE A 729 32.78 -40.01 -53.86
CA ILE A 729 33.36 -39.61 -55.15
C ILE A 729 34.88 -39.77 -55.19
N ASP A 730 35.58 -39.61 -54.06
CA ASP A 730 37.03 -39.72 -53.98
C ASP A 730 37.52 -41.05 -53.37
N GLY A 731 36.58 -41.84 -52.84
CA GLY A 731 36.76 -43.25 -52.49
C GLY A 731 37.43 -43.48 -51.15
N ASP A 732 37.35 -42.51 -50.23
CA ASP A 732 37.96 -42.61 -48.91
C ASP A 732 37.09 -43.35 -47.86
N GLY A 733 35.83 -43.65 -48.23
CA GLY A 733 34.87 -44.38 -47.41
C GLY A 733 33.94 -43.49 -46.59
N TYR A 734 34.04 -42.17 -46.71
CA TYR A 734 33.05 -41.22 -46.23
C TYR A 734 32.15 -40.78 -47.39
N GLY A 735 30.84 -40.76 -47.15
CA GLY A 735 29.86 -40.48 -48.21
C GLY A 735 29.77 -38.99 -48.52
N ASP A 736 29.53 -38.69 -49.80
CA ASP A 736 29.49 -37.30 -50.30
C ASP A 736 28.38 -36.46 -49.61
N ASN A 737 27.31 -37.12 -49.15
CA ASN A 737 26.13 -36.46 -48.59
C ASN A 737 26.44 -35.90 -47.20
N TRP A 738 26.17 -34.60 -46.99
CA TRP A 738 26.55 -33.89 -45.77
C TRP A 738 25.37 -33.51 -44.87
N GLY A 739 25.54 -33.67 -43.56
CA GLY A 739 24.51 -33.36 -42.56
C GLY A 739 24.73 -32.05 -41.79
N ASN A 740 25.90 -31.41 -41.91
CA ASN A 740 26.20 -30.17 -41.19
C ASN A 740 25.79 -28.93 -42.00
N ALA A 741 24.69 -28.30 -41.60
CA ALA A 741 24.13 -27.13 -42.30
C ALA A 741 25.07 -25.92 -42.35
N SER A 742 26.04 -25.81 -41.43
CA SER A 742 27.04 -24.72 -41.46
C SER A 742 27.98 -24.78 -42.67
N TRP A 743 28.03 -25.91 -43.39
CA TRP A 743 28.84 -26.06 -44.60
C TRP A 743 28.06 -25.72 -45.88
N ASN A 744 26.75 -25.48 -45.80
CA ASN A 744 25.88 -25.36 -46.98
C ASN A 744 26.34 -24.26 -47.96
N ASP A 745 26.78 -23.11 -47.45
CA ASP A 745 27.24 -21.99 -48.28
C ASP A 745 28.53 -22.32 -49.08
N GLU A 746 29.40 -23.18 -48.52
CA GLU A 746 30.65 -23.61 -49.18
C GLU A 746 30.45 -24.89 -50.02
N ARG A 747 29.57 -25.81 -49.58
CA ARG A 747 29.29 -27.10 -50.23
C ARG A 747 28.34 -27.02 -51.41
N THR A 748 27.29 -26.21 -51.33
CA THR A 748 26.36 -26.04 -52.45
C THR A 748 27.07 -25.44 -53.68
N ALA A 749 28.21 -24.76 -53.46
CA ALA A 749 29.09 -24.28 -54.52
C ALA A 749 30.02 -25.35 -55.14
N SER A 750 30.27 -26.50 -54.48
CA SER A 750 31.08 -27.60 -55.03
C SER A 750 30.28 -28.55 -55.93
N GLY A 751 28.98 -28.73 -55.64
CA GLY A 751 28.07 -29.57 -56.42
C GLY A 751 28.33 -31.07 -56.31
N ILE A 752 28.99 -31.51 -55.23
CA ILE A 752 29.30 -32.92 -54.93
C ILE A 752 28.54 -33.33 -53.67
N GLY A 753 27.82 -34.45 -53.76
CA GLY A 753 26.85 -34.88 -52.76
C GLY A 753 25.61 -33.98 -52.72
N GLN A 754 24.75 -34.23 -51.73
CA GLN A 754 23.68 -33.30 -51.36
C GLN A 754 23.54 -33.19 -49.83
N PHE A 755 22.91 -32.11 -49.37
CA PHE A 755 22.55 -31.99 -47.96
C PHE A 755 21.44 -32.99 -47.62
N VAL A 756 21.74 -33.97 -46.77
CA VAL A 756 20.76 -34.90 -46.20
C VAL A 756 20.74 -34.65 -44.70
N ALA A 757 19.59 -34.24 -44.17
CA ALA A 757 19.46 -33.86 -42.76
C ALA A 757 19.77 -35.06 -41.85
N GLY A 758 20.80 -34.93 -41.01
CA GLY A 758 21.26 -36.03 -40.16
C GLY A 758 22.13 -37.08 -40.86
N ALA A 759 22.65 -36.80 -42.07
CA ALA A 759 23.62 -37.68 -42.74
C ALA A 759 24.77 -38.04 -41.81
N VAL A 760 25.09 -39.33 -41.80
CA VAL A 760 26.22 -39.90 -41.06
C VAL A 760 27.37 -40.17 -42.01
N MET A 761 28.59 -40.21 -41.46
CA MET A 761 29.82 -40.41 -42.22
C MET A 761 30.00 -39.42 -43.39
N SER A 762 29.52 -38.18 -43.21
CA SER A 762 29.75 -37.10 -44.16
C SER A 762 31.23 -36.72 -44.20
N ASP A 763 31.84 -36.80 -45.38
CA ASP A 763 33.18 -36.28 -45.61
C ASP A 763 33.19 -34.74 -45.47
N TYR A 764 34.27 -34.15 -44.91
CA TYR A 764 34.59 -32.72 -44.92
C TYR A 764 35.33 -32.28 -46.20
N CYS A 765 36.09 -33.14 -46.87
CA CYS A 765 36.91 -32.84 -48.05
C CYS A 765 36.61 -33.71 -49.30
N PRO A 766 35.36 -33.74 -49.84
CA PRO A 766 34.83 -34.70 -50.85
C PRO A 766 35.34 -34.49 -52.28
N GLN A 767 36.62 -34.23 -52.40
CA GLN A 767 37.38 -34.03 -53.63
C GLN A 767 38.84 -34.48 -53.44
N ILE A 768 39.26 -34.73 -52.19
CA ILE A 768 40.63 -34.94 -51.75
C ILE A 768 40.62 -35.94 -50.59
N SER A 769 40.40 -37.20 -50.95
CA SER A 769 40.52 -38.40 -50.11
C SER A 769 41.50 -38.21 -48.95
N GLY A 770 40.95 -38.34 -47.75
CA GLY A 770 41.65 -38.06 -46.52
C GLY A 770 41.59 -39.19 -45.52
N ASN A 771 41.95 -38.83 -44.29
CA ASN A 771 42.14 -39.77 -43.18
C ASN A 771 41.98 -39.12 -41.80
N SER A 772 41.66 -37.82 -41.74
CA SER A 772 41.29 -37.15 -40.50
C SER A 772 39.98 -37.75 -39.97
N THR A 773 39.92 -37.92 -38.65
CA THR A 773 38.84 -38.66 -37.97
C THR A 773 38.33 -37.97 -36.71
N MET A 774 38.74 -36.73 -36.45
CA MET A 774 38.38 -35.99 -35.25
C MET A 774 37.94 -34.55 -35.51
N MET A 775 37.37 -33.94 -34.45
CA MET A 775 36.85 -32.56 -34.40
C MET A 775 35.73 -32.21 -35.41
N GLY A 776 35.14 -33.19 -36.10
CA GLY A 776 34.06 -32.97 -37.07
C GLY A 776 34.54 -32.69 -38.50
N TYR A 777 35.84 -32.82 -38.75
CA TYR A 777 36.48 -32.64 -40.04
C TYR A 777 36.95 -34.02 -40.56
N PHE A 778 36.00 -34.91 -40.85
CA PHE A 778 36.29 -36.27 -41.34
C PHE A 778 36.75 -36.24 -42.80
N GLY A 779 37.50 -37.23 -43.27
CA GLY A 779 37.89 -37.41 -44.67
C GLY A 779 38.76 -36.31 -45.30
N CYS A 780 39.37 -35.44 -44.50
CA CYS A 780 40.41 -34.51 -44.96
C CYS A 780 41.83 -35.08 -44.78
N PRO A 781 42.82 -34.60 -45.55
CA PRO A 781 44.21 -35.00 -45.38
C PRO A 781 44.77 -34.63 -43.99
N ASP A 782 45.25 -35.65 -43.28
CA ASP A 782 46.01 -35.57 -42.02
C ASP A 782 47.36 -36.28 -42.24
N SER A 783 48.46 -35.54 -42.11
CA SER A 783 49.80 -35.99 -42.48
C SER A 783 50.71 -36.39 -41.33
N ASP A 784 50.44 -35.97 -40.10
CA ASP A 784 51.17 -36.44 -38.91
C ASP A 784 50.44 -37.60 -38.20
N GLY A 785 49.14 -37.76 -38.48
CA GLY A 785 48.31 -38.87 -38.05
C GLY A 785 47.70 -38.67 -36.66
N ASP A 786 47.62 -37.43 -36.16
CA ASP A 786 46.99 -37.14 -34.87
C ASP A 786 45.45 -37.21 -34.91
N GLY A 787 44.85 -37.23 -36.12
CA GLY A 787 43.42 -37.34 -36.40
C GLY A 787 42.74 -36.01 -36.74
N ILE A 788 43.43 -34.87 -36.60
CA ILE A 788 42.97 -33.53 -36.97
C ILE A 788 43.47 -33.21 -38.38
N ALA A 789 42.60 -32.62 -39.21
CA ALA A 789 42.97 -32.26 -40.58
C ALA A 789 44.07 -31.18 -40.60
N ASN A 790 45.07 -31.35 -41.47
CA ASN A 790 46.26 -30.48 -41.62
C ASN A 790 45.94 -28.97 -41.66
N ILE A 791 44.78 -28.60 -42.20
CA ILE A 791 44.34 -27.21 -42.39
C ILE A 791 43.97 -26.49 -41.09
N PHE A 792 43.76 -27.22 -39.99
CA PHE A 792 43.44 -26.69 -38.67
C PHE A 792 44.59 -26.79 -37.66
N ASP A 793 45.73 -27.36 -38.06
CA ASP A 793 46.91 -27.47 -37.20
C ASP A 793 47.74 -26.17 -37.18
N LEU A 794 48.23 -25.81 -35.99
CA LEU A 794 48.88 -24.53 -35.69
C LEU A 794 50.31 -24.77 -35.14
N ILE A 795 51.23 -24.96 -36.09
CA ILE A 795 52.71 -24.86 -35.98
C ILE A 795 53.45 -26.20 -35.72
N GLU A 796 54.05 -26.72 -36.80
CA GLU A 796 55.10 -27.74 -36.80
C GLU A 796 56.49 -27.23 -36.34
N LEU A 797 57.39 -28.20 -36.10
CA LEU A 797 58.74 -28.13 -35.51
C LEU A 797 59.86 -27.52 -36.42
N PRO A 798 61.10 -27.38 -35.92
CA PRO A 798 62.05 -28.51 -35.85
C PRO A 798 62.57 -28.87 -34.45
#